data_AF-A0A418KRD8-F1
#
_entry.id   AF-A0A418KRD8-F1
#
_cell.length_a   1.000
_cell.length_b   1.000
_cell.length_c   1.000
_cell.angle_alpha   90.00
_cell.angle_beta   90.00
_cell.angle_gamma   90.00
#
_symmetry.space_group_name_H-M   'P 1'
#
loop_
_entity.id
_entity.type
_entity.pdbx_description
1 polymer ?
#
loop_
_entity_poly.entity_id
_entity_poly.type
_entity_poly.pdbx_seq_one_letter_code
_entity_poly.pdbx_strand_id
1 'polypeptide(L)'
;MGIDLTPTNPEAAACCGGGGSCEPDGLSRRSFIALSALGAAGAGAALGLWPTSANATMNTRTVPPSSGFDRRWLDGLATRGTATEYTGEALRRVGMPVGGACTGQVYLSGDGRTWLWDVFNADSFRWGGDDWQGLHYADPLDFDPVFTTGFALRWSDGDGGDDHGGAATTHTLDADGFGDVRFRGRYPIGHVELRDDGCPLEVDLDAFSPFVPTNVADSSLPATIFEYTLRNTSDRTVSAQLLGVAENPVCLDSRHTQPILLTTGALDGGTQGAAGFVHAAATYDGPQPERPDVVFEDWERDTYAPWTATGTAFGPGPVAVDELPGYMLRAGGLGVSGGRFVTSHHFRSGDDVVEADTHTGRLTSPPFTVERSSIVVRVGGGDHAGATCLNVIVDGEIVASADGANEERLRTHWLDVSAHQGATATIEIVDTVTGGWGHVNVDRIVFTDRPAPRPDVVVEDWERTTYAPWTATGTAFGSGPVTEAEAPAYFRREGALGVTGQRFVTSHNWRDGGPPADDHTGTLTSAPFTIERRYLAAKVAGGNRVDAGLKVIVDGEVVARLTGHNSEVMRAKAVDVSAYEGRTAVIELHDEGVGGWAHVNCDRIWQSDVPIDERPLAELPDAGTFALAVLGRDDAVVRPSIADWSGPDAWFDSADGPLEVDGGSGTLAGTVAIPVILAPGEQQTVRYALTWHFPKIGSRFGYIAGAAALRRHYAETYADAAAVVADLAERGDDLAAATHLFATTWYDDATLPVWFLERTLIPASTVATGTCLRFHDGRFYAWEGIYCCDGTCTHVWNYAQSVGRLFPELERDARERVDYGIAFHADTGAMDYRGEAHRRVAHDGQCGTILRTYREHQMSADGAFLGRIWPRVKKATEYLIDHDASGDGGRADGVLEAEQYNTLDASWYGEIPWITGLYVAALRAAAEMADDAGDAAFAARCRTLADAGSAHLDGALWNDTYGYYEHVVDPAHADATNSNRGCHIDQLYGQTYAHQLGLPRVFERQHTRTALTNLVRYNHLPDAQAYQDESGIVGGRTYSTQGEAGTVMCTWPFGGADTAPGNGDPGLVAYFNEVWTGQEYQLAALLFAEGMADEALAVTRAVHDRYSAEKRNPYNEIECSDHYARAMMSHGVYLAATGYEYHGPRGHLGFAPRLGDRDDVAAAFTVAEGWGLYRQRRTGDRQRSEVDLRYGRLRVRTFATAVPERPGRRQVVAELVTDRRRRRLDVAGVAVDGERVLVTLAGDVELTTADTLVVTVA
;
A
#
# COMPACT_ATOMS: atom_id res chain seq x y z
N MET A 1 5.81 -27.86 30.16
CA MET A 1 6.80 -27.98 31.26
C MET A 1 6.80 -26.65 32.01
N GLY A 2 6.80 -26.64 33.35
CA GLY A 2 6.73 -25.39 34.12
C GLY A 2 8.08 -24.97 34.68
N ILE A 3 8.41 -23.67 34.56
CA ILE A 3 9.46 -23.01 35.34
C ILE A 3 8.85 -21.70 35.87
N ASP A 4 8.95 -21.53 37.19
CA ASP A 4 8.45 -20.40 37.98
C ASP A 4 9.63 -19.57 38.45
N LEU A 5 9.54 -18.23 38.40
CA LEU A 5 10.59 -17.30 38.81
C LEU A 5 10.01 -16.06 39.51
N THR A 6 9.61 -16.25 40.77
CA THR A 6 9.45 -15.14 41.73
C THR A 6 10.82 -14.64 42.25
N PRO A 7 11.05 -13.31 42.34
CA PRO A 7 12.13 -12.76 43.16
C PRO A 7 11.62 -12.37 44.56
N THR A 8 12.20 -12.96 45.59
CA THR A 8 11.90 -12.65 47.00
C THR A 8 12.62 -11.41 47.51
N ASN A 9 11.90 -10.56 48.26
CA ASN A 9 12.45 -9.48 49.08
C ASN A 9 13.02 -9.99 50.43
N PRO A 10 14.09 -9.39 51.00
CA PRO A 10 14.41 -9.54 52.41
C PRO A 10 14.27 -8.22 53.20
N GLU A 11 13.39 -8.23 54.21
CA GLU A 11 13.22 -7.12 55.15
C GLU A 11 14.24 -7.11 56.32
N ALA A 12 14.28 -5.96 57.00
CA ALA A 12 14.44 -5.79 58.44
C ALA A 12 15.85 -5.82 59.08
N ALA A 13 16.32 -4.60 59.39
CA ALA A 13 16.79 -4.29 60.74
C ALA A 13 16.36 -2.86 61.13
N ALA A 14 15.39 -2.74 62.04
CA ALA A 14 14.92 -1.46 62.57
C ALA A 14 15.32 -1.29 64.05
N CYS A 15 15.63 -0.06 64.49
CA CYS A 15 15.15 0.55 65.76
C CYS A 15 15.78 1.93 66.04
N CYS A 16 15.01 2.78 66.75
CA CYS A 16 15.36 4.09 67.32
C CYS A 16 15.59 5.25 66.31
N GLY A 17 15.10 6.49 66.52
CA GLY A 17 14.21 7.01 67.56
C GLY A 17 14.54 8.47 67.96
N GLY A 18 13.58 9.39 67.84
CA GLY A 18 13.74 10.84 68.14
C GLY A 18 14.42 11.63 67.00
N GLY A 19 14.22 12.93 66.83
CA GLY A 19 13.53 13.92 67.66
C GLY A 19 14.51 15.01 68.13
N GLY A 20 14.41 16.23 67.60
CA GLY A 20 15.17 17.39 68.08
C GLY A 20 15.81 18.25 67.00
N SER A 21 15.44 19.54 66.97
CA SER A 21 16.12 20.62 66.26
C SER A 21 17.48 20.96 66.88
N CYS A 22 18.47 21.37 66.07
CA CYS A 22 19.53 22.31 66.45
C CYS A 22 20.32 22.83 65.22
N GLU A 23 19.97 24.03 64.75
CA GLU A 23 20.97 25.05 64.36
C GLU A 23 21.57 25.68 65.65
N PRO A 24 22.55 26.63 65.63
CA PRO A 24 23.37 27.17 64.53
C PRO A 24 24.89 27.22 64.82
N ASP A 25 25.69 27.60 63.82
CA ASP A 25 26.77 28.61 63.89
C ASP A 25 27.55 28.62 62.54
N GLY A 26 27.99 29.74 61.96
CA GLY A 26 27.78 31.14 62.31
C GLY A 26 28.81 32.06 61.64
N LEU A 27 28.36 33.24 61.17
CA LEU A 27 29.16 34.46 60.92
C LEU A 27 30.17 34.48 59.73
N SER A 28 30.44 35.61 59.05
CA SER A 28 29.92 36.98 59.22
C SER A 28 30.00 37.85 57.94
N ARG A 29 28.98 38.68 57.72
CA ARG A 29 28.98 40.17 57.84
C ARG A 29 30.23 41.02 57.47
N ARG A 30 31.26 40.51 56.79
CA ARG A 30 32.43 41.32 56.36
C ARG A 30 32.65 41.46 54.85
N SER A 31 31.82 40.82 54.03
CA SER A 31 31.79 41.03 52.56
C SER A 31 30.52 41.72 52.08
N PHE A 32 29.63 42.13 52.99
CA PHE A 32 28.34 42.75 52.69
C PHE A 32 28.40 44.27 53.01
N ILE A 33 28.66 45.08 51.98
CA ILE A 33 28.67 46.55 51.96
C ILE A 33 29.93 47.21 52.55
N ALA A 34 30.93 47.48 51.70
CA ALA A 34 31.93 48.53 51.92
C ALA A 34 32.68 48.96 50.63
N LEU A 35 31.96 49.29 49.54
CA LEU A 35 32.44 50.24 48.50
C LEU A 35 31.28 50.75 47.61
N SER A 36 30.53 51.67 48.21
CA SER A 36 29.47 52.54 47.65
C SER A 36 30.05 53.58 46.64
N ALA A 37 29.34 54.51 45.99
CA ALA A 37 27.93 54.98 45.94
C ALA A 37 27.70 55.65 44.55
N LEU A 38 26.60 56.32 44.14
CA LEU A 38 25.35 56.86 44.72
C LEU A 38 24.19 56.61 43.71
N GLY A 39 22.89 56.79 44.00
CA GLY A 39 22.22 57.03 45.29
C GLY A 39 20.80 57.64 45.17
N ALA A 40 19.98 57.35 46.19
CA ALA A 40 18.81 58.10 46.69
C ALA A 40 17.41 58.02 46.02
N ALA A 41 16.47 57.62 46.89
CA ALA A 41 15.09 58.10 47.07
C ALA A 41 13.94 57.44 46.28
N GLY A 42 12.82 57.22 46.98
CA GLY A 42 11.60 56.60 46.42
C GLY A 42 10.32 57.32 46.89
N ALA A 43 9.21 56.59 46.82
CA ALA A 43 7.81 56.99 47.08
C ALA A 43 7.10 57.73 45.92
N GLY A 44 6.03 57.11 45.40
CA GLY A 44 5.18 57.68 44.35
C GLY A 44 4.30 56.67 43.60
N ALA A 45 3.52 55.85 44.31
CA ALA A 45 2.56 54.95 43.66
C ALA A 45 1.26 55.68 43.29
N ALA A 46 0.83 55.57 42.02
CA ALA A 46 -0.48 56.01 41.55
C ALA A 46 -0.99 55.10 40.41
N LEU A 47 -1.65 54.01 40.82
CA LEU A 47 -2.63 53.18 40.11
C LEU A 47 -2.89 53.46 38.62
N GLY A 48 -2.57 52.47 37.78
CA GLY A 48 -3.13 52.27 36.44
C GLY A 48 -3.34 50.77 36.22
N LEU A 49 -4.59 50.30 36.30
CA LEU A 49 -4.96 48.88 36.27
C LEU A 49 -4.80 48.28 34.88
N TRP A 50 -4.14 47.11 34.78
CA TRP A 50 -4.51 45.98 33.91
C TRP A 50 -4.20 44.67 34.66
N PRO A 51 -4.97 43.59 34.47
CA PRO A 51 -4.84 42.38 35.29
C PRO A 51 -3.68 41.49 34.80
N THR A 52 -2.57 41.50 35.54
CA THR A 52 -1.48 40.54 35.37
C THR A 52 -1.79 39.25 36.12
N SER A 53 -2.25 38.21 35.43
CA SER A 53 -2.44 36.88 36.03
C SER A 53 -2.36 35.73 35.02
N ALA A 54 -1.19 35.55 34.41
CA ALA A 54 -0.59 34.24 34.14
C ALA A 54 0.86 34.46 33.68
N ASN A 55 1.84 34.04 34.49
CA ASN A 55 3.21 33.93 33.98
C ASN A 55 3.26 32.65 33.14
N ALA A 56 3.13 32.78 31.82
CA ALA A 56 3.64 31.77 30.91
C ALA A 56 5.17 31.70 31.14
N THR A 57 5.62 30.67 31.85
CA THR A 57 7.04 30.33 31.89
C THR A 57 7.48 30.08 30.46
N MET A 58 8.41 30.91 29.96
CA MET A 58 9.17 30.59 28.76
C MET A 58 9.72 29.18 28.94
N ASN A 59 9.24 28.20 28.16
CA ASN A 59 9.73 26.83 28.20
C ASN A 59 11.06 26.72 27.47
N THR A 60 12.03 27.55 27.87
CA THR A 60 13.38 27.58 27.31
C THR A 60 14.22 26.50 27.96
N ARG A 61 13.92 25.23 27.66
CA ARG A 61 15.03 24.33 27.35
C ARG A 61 15.61 24.84 26.04
N THR A 62 16.77 25.44 26.13
CA THR A 62 17.48 25.91 24.94
C THR A 62 17.82 24.72 24.07
N VAL A 63 17.11 24.57 22.94
CA VAL A 63 17.59 23.74 21.83
C VAL A 63 19.05 24.15 21.57
N PRO A 64 20.01 23.20 21.57
CA PRO A 64 21.44 23.54 21.68
C PRO A 64 21.87 24.64 20.70
N PRO A 65 22.76 25.59 21.09
CA PRO A 65 23.11 26.75 20.24
C PRO A 65 23.80 26.44 18.90
N SER A 66 23.98 25.16 18.56
CA SER A 66 24.44 24.68 17.27
C SER A 66 23.86 23.29 17.02
N SER A 67 23.26 23.07 15.85
CA SER A 67 23.08 21.75 15.22
C SER A 67 24.44 21.18 14.75
N GLY A 68 25.49 21.38 15.55
CA GLY A 68 26.90 21.37 15.16
C GLY A 68 27.39 19.97 14.85
N PHE A 69 26.96 19.44 13.70
CA PHE A 69 27.36 18.15 13.17
C PHE A 69 28.88 18.07 13.13
N ASP A 70 29.42 16.98 13.65
CA ASP A 70 30.86 16.77 13.61
C ASP A 70 31.33 16.75 12.14
N ARG A 71 32.32 17.60 11.82
CA ARG A 71 32.72 17.78 10.43
C ARG A 71 33.25 16.48 9.82
N ARG A 72 33.91 15.63 10.62
CA ARG A 72 34.42 14.34 10.16
C ARG A 72 33.29 13.33 9.91
N TRP A 73 32.20 13.37 10.67
CA TRP A 73 30.97 12.61 10.37
C TRP A 73 30.34 13.07 9.05
N LEU A 74 30.16 14.38 8.84
CA LEU A 74 29.65 14.95 7.58
C LEU A 74 30.53 14.60 6.37
N ASP A 75 31.85 14.78 6.49
CA ASP A 75 32.81 14.39 5.45
C ASP A 75 32.69 12.89 5.14
N GLY A 76 32.45 12.06 6.17
CA GLY A 76 32.16 10.63 6.05
C GLY A 76 30.90 10.34 5.24
N LEU A 77 29.79 11.02 5.52
CA LEU A 77 28.52 10.88 4.77
C LEU A 77 28.66 11.25 3.29
N ALA A 78 29.53 12.20 2.97
CA ALA A 78 29.81 12.64 1.61
C ALA A 78 30.82 11.74 0.85
N THR A 79 31.47 10.77 1.51
CA THR A 79 32.32 9.78 0.83
C THR A 79 31.49 8.75 0.07
N ARG A 80 32.07 8.15 -0.98
CA ARG A 80 31.39 7.12 -1.79
C ARG A 80 30.88 5.94 -0.96
N GLY A 81 31.67 5.46 0.00
CA GLY A 81 31.31 4.29 0.83
C GLY A 81 31.22 2.98 0.03
N THR A 82 30.58 1.99 0.63
CA THR A 82 30.22 0.69 0.05
C THR A 82 28.71 0.50 0.14
N ALA A 83 28.17 -0.55 -0.49
CA ALA A 83 26.77 -0.94 -0.31
C ALA A 83 26.46 -1.24 1.16
N THR A 84 25.22 -0.98 1.57
CA THR A 84 24.72 -1.41 2.88
C THR A 84 24.56 -2.94 2.86
N GLU A 85 25.17 -3.61 3.84
CA GLU A 85 25.15 -5.06 4.01
C GLU A 85 24.46 -5.40 5.33
N TYR A 86 23.52 -6.34 5.30
CA TYR A 86 22.86 -6.88 6.48
C TYR A 86 23.18 -8.37 6.62
N THR A 87 23.33 -8.85 7.86
CA THR A 87 23.64 -10.23 8.21
C THR A 87 22.98 -10.59 9.56
N GLY A 88 22.89 -11.89 9.89
CA GLY A 88 22.34 -12.33 11.18
C GLY A 88 20.87 -11.94 11.39
N GLU A 89 20.51 -11.51 12.60
CA GLU A 89 19.12 -11.17 12.96
C GLU A 89 18.51 -10.06 12.09
N ALA A 90 19.32 -9.13 11.58
CA ALA A 90 18.85 -8.06 10.69
C ALA A 90 18.19 -8.60 9.41
N LEU A 91 18.57 -9.80 8.94
CA LEU A 91 17.98 -10.43 7.76
C LEU A 91 16.47 -10.68 7.91
N ARG A 92 15.98 -10.91 9.13
CA ARG A 92 14.57 -11.20 9.45
C ARG A 92 13.64 -10.00 9.24
N ARG A 93 14.18 -8.79 9.37
CA ARG A 93 13.45 -7.52 9.21
C ARG A 93 13.43 -7.03 7.75
N VAL A 94 14.32 -7.53 6.89
CA VAL A 94 14.36 -7.14 5.48
C VAL A 94 13.12 -7.68 4.77
N GLY A 95 12.40 -6.80 4.09
CA GLY A 95 11.29 -7.16 3.21
C GLY A 95 11.28 -6.25 2.00
N MET A 96 12.12 -6.55 1.00
CA MET A 96 12.23 -5.73 -0.21
C MET A 96 11.12 -6.11 -1.21
N PRO A 97 10.28 -5.18 -1.69
CA PRO A 97 9.34 -5.46 -2.77
C PRO A 97 10.07 -5.94 -4.04
N VAL A 98 9.74 -7.16 -4.48
CA VAL A 98 10.24 -7.82 -5.70
C VAL A 98 9.11 -8.23 -6.65
N GLY A 99 7.97 -7.51 -6.56
CA GLY A 99 6.86 -7.60 -7.50
C GLY A 99 6.92 -6.53 -8.59
N GLY A 100 6.16 -6.71 -9.67
CA GLY A 100 6.04 -5.73 -10.75
C GLY A 100 5.18 -4.54 -10.34
N ALA A 101 5.41 -3.38 -10.94
CA ALA A 101 4.64 -2.17 -10.68
C ALA A 101 3.13 -2.41 -10.87
N CYS A 102 2.33 -2.08 -9.85
CA CYS A 102 0.88 -2.24 -9.79
C CYS A 102 0.35 -3.69 -9.81
N THR A 103 1.21 -4.71 -9.71
CA THR A 103 0.83 -6.13 -9.87
C THR A 103 0.49 -6.88 -8.58
N GLY A 104 0.60 -6.21 -7.43
CA GLY A 104 0.54 -6.82 -6.09
C GLY A 104 1.92 -6.83 -5.43
N GLN A 105 1.97 -7.24 -4.17
CA GLN A 105 3.16 -7.18 -3.33
C GLN A 105 3.73 -8.56 -3.05
N VAL A 106 5.06 -8.67 -3.17
CA VAL A 106 5.85 -9.82 -2.73
C VAL A 106 7.13 -9.26 -2.11
N TYR A 107 7.47 -9.67 -0.89
CA TYR A 107 8.75 -9.32 -0.28
C TYR A 107 9.78 -10.43 -0.51
N LEU A 108 11.01 -10.01 -0.77
CA LEU A 108 12.22 -10.80 -0.57
C LEU A 108 12.75 -10.55 0.86
N SER A 109 12.99 -11.61 1.62
CA SER A 109 13.66 -11.55 2.93
C SER A 109 15.17 -11.35 2.78
N GLY A 110 15.84 -11.02 3.88
CA GLY A 110 17.30 -10.87 3.88
C GLY A 110 18.05 -12.16 3.52
N ASP A 111 17.45 -13.32 3.78
CA ASP A 111 18.01 -14.63 3.45
C ASP A 111 17.56 -15.19 2.09
N GLY A 112 16.84 -14.41 1.27
CA GLY A 112 16.49 -14.77 -0.11
C GLY A 112 15.18 -15.56 -0.28
N ARG A 113 14.43 -15.80 0.80
CA ARG A 113 13.07 -16.36 0.75
C ARG A 113 12.04 -15.30 0.35
N THR A 114 10.89 -15.74 -0.16
CA THR A 114 9.75 -14.85 -0.42
C THR A 114 8.69 -14.91 0.66
N TRP A 115 8.24 -13.75 1.13
CA TRP A 115 7.22 -13.59 2.16
C TRP A 115 6.31 -12.38 1.88
N LEU A 116 5.34 -12.13 2.76
CA LEU A 116 4.35 -11.05 2.64
C LEU A 116 3.74 -10.95 1.23
N TRP A 117 2.98 -12.00 0.88
CA TRP A 117 2.29 -12.13 -0.40
C TRP A 117 0.92 -11.43 -0.38
N ASP A 118 0.85 -10.20 -0.86
CA ASP A 118 -0.42 -9.48 -1.14
C ASP A 118 -0.63 -9.35 -2.66
N VAL A 119 -0.82 -10.51 -3.29
CA VAL A 119 -1.18 -10.65 -4.71
C VAL A 119 -2.62 -11.17 -4.91
N PHE A 120 -3.24 -11.64 -3.83
CA PHE A 120 -4.55 -12.32 -3.81
C PHE A 120 -5.75 -11.35 -3.73
N ASN A 121 -5.50 -10.03 -3.73
CA ASN A 121 -6.52 -8.99 -3.70
C ASN A 121 -7.51 -9.11 -2.53
N ALA A 122 -7.03 -9.52 -1.35
CA ALA A 122 -7.84 -9.72 -0.17
C ALA A 122 -8.63 -8.46 0.24
N ASP A 123 -9.75 -8.65 0.92
CA ASP A 123 -10.63 -7.55 1.36
C ASP A 123 -10.03 -6.69 2.51
N SER A 124 -8.94 -7.16 3.13
CA SER A 124 -8.21 -6.47 4.21
C SER A 124 -6.72 -6.84 4.19
N PHE A 125 -5.85 -5.98 4.72
CA PHE A 125 -4.43 -6.30 4.83
C PHE A 125 -4.20 -7.39 5.89
N ARG A 126 -3.71 -8.56 5.47
CA ARG A 126 -3.57 -9.76 6.33
C ARG A 126 -2.69 -9.51 7.57
N TRP A 127 -1.71 -8.62 7.48
CA TRP A 127 -0.73 -8.35 8.52
C TRP A 127 -1.09 -7.14 9.40
N GLY A 128 -2.26 -6.51 9.23
CA GLY A 128 -2.65 -5.31 9.99
C GLY A 128 -1.94 -4.03 9.52
N GLY A 129 -2.13 -2.91 10.21
CA GLY A 129 -1.48 -1.63 9.86
C GLY A 129 -2.23 -0.74 8.86
N ASP A 130 -3.41 -1.13 8.38
CA ASP A 130 -4.35 -0.28 7.63
C ASP A 130 -5.26 0.56 8.57
N ASP A 131 -4.74 0.93 9.75
CA ASP A 131 -5.48 1.42 10.93
C ASP A 131 -5.28 2.92 11.23
N TRP A 132 -4.59 3.63 10.35
CA TRP A 132 -4.24 5.06 10.47
C TRP A 132 -3.19 5.41 11.55
N GLN A 133 -2.71 4.42 12.32
CA GLN A 133 -1.69 4.62 13.37
C GLN A 133 -0.26 4.34 12.88
N GLY A 134 -0.09 3.49 11.87
CA GLY A 134 1.23 3.06 11.39
C GLY A 134 1.96 2.19 12.41
N LEU A 135 1.24 1.25 13.04
CA LEU A 135 1.74 0.41 14.14
C LEU A 135 3.10 -0.23 13.85
N HIS A 136 3.34 -0.65 12.61
CA HIS A 136 4.57 -1.31 12.17
C HIS A 136 5.84 -0.46 12.25
N TYR A 137 5.72 0.85 12.55
CA TYR A 137 6.90 1.61 12.93
C TYR A 137 7.41 1.15 14.31
N ALA A 138 6.52 1.05 15.30
CA ALA A 138 6.86 0.67 16.67
C ALA A 138 6.90 -0.85 16.90
N ASP A 139 6.08 -1.61 16.16
CA ASP A 139 6.00 -3.07 16.19
C ASP A 139 6.23 -3.67 14.79
N PRO A 140 7.48 -3.71 14.29
CA PRO A 140 7.74 -4.06 12.90
C PRO A 140 7.40 -5.51 12.60
N LEU A 141 6.88 -5.74 11.38
CA LEU A 141 6.60 -7.08 10.88
C LEU A 141 7.86 -7.97 10.86
N ASP A 142 7.65 -9.22 11.24
CA ASP A 142 8.63 -10.31 11.11
C ASP A 142 8.22 -11.27 10.00
N PHE A 143 9.19 -12.04 9.50
CA PHE A 143 9.03 -13.03 8.45
C PHE A 143 7.89 -14.03 8.74
N ASP A 144 6.81 -13.94 7.94
CA ASP A 144 5.61 -14.78 8.01
C ASP A 144 5.19 -15.22 6.58
N PRO A 145 5.57 -16.44 6.15
CA PRO A 145 5.21 -16.99 4.85
C PRO A 145 3.84 -17.69 4.92
N VAL A 146 2.91 -17.24 4.08
CA VAL A 146 1.51 -17.71 4.07
C VAL A 146 1.23 -18.98 3.24
N PHE A 147 2.23 -19.43 2.47
CA PHE A 147 2.30 -20.71 1.78
C PHE A 147 3.78 -21.00 1.47
N THR A 148 4.13 -22.24 1.15
CA THR A 148 5.54 -22.61 0.95
C THR A 148 6.05 -22.26 -0.45
N THR A 149 7.15 -21.51 -0.49
CA THR A 149 8.00 -21.28 -1.67
C THR A 149 9.45 -21.39 -1.24
N GLY A 150 10.33 -21.90 -2.11
CA GLY A 150 11.76 -21.99 -1.77
C GLY A 150 12.61 -22.64 -2.84
N PHE A 151 13.91 -22.65 -2.58
CA PHE A 151 14.91 -23.26 -3.44
C PHE A 151 15.88 -24.09 -2.61
N ALA A 152 16.44 -25.14 -3.20
CA ALA A 152 17.39 -26.03 -2.55
C ALA A 152 18.48 -26.49 -3.53
N LEU A 153 19.67 -26.73 -2.98
CA LEU A 153 20.84 -27.25 -3.67
C LEU A 153 21.19 -28.61 -3.09
N ARG A 154 21.28 -29.63 -3.94
CA ARG A 154 21.74 -30.97 -3.59
C ARG A 154 23.01 -31.31 -4.35
N TRP A 155 24.04 -31.83 -3.70
CA TRP A 155 25.27 -32.30 -4.36
C TRP A 155 25.76 -33.63 -3.76
N SER A 156 26.85 -34.16 -4.32
CA SER A 156 27.51 -35.37 -3.82
C SER A 156 29.02 -35.22 -3.74
N ASP A 157 29.63 -35.95 -2.81
CA ASP A 157 31.08 -35.88 -2.53
C ASP A 157 31.95 -36.86 -3.33
N GLY A 158 31.42 -37.36 -4.46
CA GLY A 158 32.15 -38.28 -5.35
C GLY A 158 33.10 -37.60 -6.34
N ASP A 159 34.17 -38.31 -6.72
CA ASP A 159 35.22 -37.87 -7.67
C ASP A 159 34.80 -37.86 -9.15
N GLY A 160 33.50 -37.67 -9.46
CA GLY A 160 33.00 -37.56 -10.84
C GLY A 160 33.11 -38.82 -11.72
N GLY A 161 33.33 -39.99 -11.13
CA GLY A 161 33.24 -41.29 -11.81
C GLY A 161 31.82 -41.88 -11.76
N ASP A 162 31.53 -42.85 -12.65
CA ASP A 162 30.21 -43.46 -12.87
C ASP A 162 29.61 -44.24 -11.66
N ASP A 163 30.22 -44.18 -10.48
CA ASP A 163 29.80 -44.89 -9.25
C ASP A 163 29.19 -43.88 -8.26
N HIS A 164 27.85 -43.76 -8.25
CA HIS A 164 27.07 -42.86 -7.39
C HIS A 164 27.02 -43.34 -5.91
N GLY A 165 28.19 -43.63 -5.32
CA GLY A 165 28.33 -44.25 -3.99
C GLY A 165 28.52 -43.29 -2.81
N GLY A 166 28.57 -41.98 -3.05
CA GLY A 166 28.67 -40.96 -1.99
C GLY A 166 27.30 -40.63 -1.38
N ALA A 167 27.28 -40.24 -0.11
CA ALA A 167 26.08 -39.62 0.46
C ALA A 167 25.80 -38.29 -0.25
N ALA A 168 24.52 -38.01 -0.54
CA ALA A 168 24.10 -36.71 -1.04
C ALA A 168 23.86 -35.77 0.15
N THR A 169 24.21 -34.49 -0.03
CA THR A 169 23.97 -33.42 0.94
C THR A 169 23.01 -32.41 0.30
N THR A 170 22.00 -31.96 1.05
CA THR A 170 20.97 -31.03 0.60
C THR A 170 20.91 -29.83 1.53
N HIS A 171 21.08 -28.62 0.99
CA HIS A 171 20.90 -27.36 1.71
C HIS A 171 19.72 -26.59 1.07
N THR A 172 18.88 -25.94 1.88
CA THR A 172 17.99 -24.87 1.40
C THR A 172 18.82 -23.64 1.02
N LEU A 173 18.37 -22.84 0.06
CA LEU A 173 19.05 -21.61 -0.36
C LEU A 173 18.62 -20.41 0.50
N ASP A 174 18.86 -20.53 1.80
CA ASP A 174 18.49 -19.56 2.83
C ASP A 174 19.38 -19.72 4.09
N ALA A 175 19.06 -18.99 5.17
CA ALA A 175 19.79 -19.04 6.44
C ALA A 175 19.56 -20.32 7.26
N ASP A 176 18.62 -21.18 6.88
CA ASP A 176 18.47 -22.52 7.49
C ASP A 176 19.43 -23.54 6.83
N GLY A 177 19.88 -23.27 5.60
CA GLY A 177 20.83 -24.10 4.84
C GLY A 177 22.27 -23.58 4.76
N PHE A 178 22.55 -22.28 4.97
CA PHE A 178 23.90 -21.71 4.85
C PHE A 178 24.33 -20.93 6.09
N GLY A 179 25.59 -21.13 6.53
CA GLY A 179 26.12 -20.53 7.77
C GLY A 179 26.53 -19.05 7.70
N ASP A 180 26.85 -18.52 6.52
CA ASP A 180 27.14 -17.09 6.28
C ASP A 180 26.25 -16.59 5.15
N VAL A 181 25.21 -15.84 5.53
CA VAL A 181 24.20 -15.27 4.62
C VAL A 181 24.22 -13.75 4.72
N ARG A 182 24.26 -13.08 3.57
CA ARG A 182 24.42 -11.62 3.50
C ARG A 182 23.50 -11.00 2.47
N PHE A 183 22.75 -9.98 2.89
CA PHE A 183 21.88 -9.21 2.02
C PHE A 183 22.51 -7.88 1.62
N ARG A 184 22.47 -7.55 0.34
CA ARG A 184 22.78 -6.22 -0.21
C ARG A 184 21.69 -5.76 -1.16
N GLY A 185 20.63 -5.14 -0.65
CA GLY A 185 19.51 -4.70 -1.47
C GLY A 185 19.79 -3.38 -2.17
N ARG A 186 19.92 -3.44 -3.49
CA ARG A 186 20.13 -2.32 -4.42
C ARG A 186 18.90 -2.20 -5.33
N TYR A 187 17.77 -1.79 -4.74
CA TYR A 187 16.47 -1.72 -5.42
C TYR A 187 16.60 -1.10 -6.83
N PRO A 188 16.21 -1.80 -7.91
CA PRO A 188 15.22 -2.88 -7.95
C PRO A 188 15.73 -4.31 -7.66
N ILE A 189 17.03 -4.52 -7.40
CA ILE A 189 17.62 -5.86 -7.24
C ILE A 189 17.98 -6.16 -5.78
N GLY A 190 17.50 -7.30 -5.28
CA GLY A 190 17.87 -7.84 -3.97
C GLY A 190 18.96 -8.88 -4.16
N HIS A 191 20.18 -8.57 -3.72
CA HIS A 191 21.33 -9.46 -3.83
C HIS A 191 21.54 -10.23 -2.51
N VAL A 192 21.65 -11.56 -2.58
CA VAL A 192 21.93 -12.43 -1.44
C VAL A 192 23.16 -13.30 -1.72
N GLU A 193 24.20 -13.17 -0.88
CA GLU A 193 25.35 -14.06 -0.87
C GLU A 193 25.07 -15.19 0.14
N LEU A 194 25.10 -16.45 -0.31
CA LEU A 194 25.00 -17.65 0.53
C LEU A 194 26.35 -18.37 0.54
N ARG A 195 26.93 -18.60 1.72
CA ARG A 195 28.26 -19.20 1.90
C ARG A 195 28.25 -20.19 3.06
N ASP A 196 28.93 -21.33 2.88
CA ASP A 196 29.07 -22.36 3.89
C ASP A 196 30.35 -23.18 3.66
N ASP A 197 31.16 -23.41 4.71
CA ASP A 197 32.43 -24.15 4.63
C ASP A 197 32.26 -25.63 4.23
N GLY A 198 31.07 -26.20 4.41
CA GLY A 198 30.72 -27.56 4.02
C GLY A 198 30.22 -27.69 2.59
N CYS A 199 29.84 -26.59 1.92
CA CYS A 199 29.36 -26.60 0.56
C CYS A 199 30.50 -26.35 -0.45
N PRO A 200 30.70 -27.20 -1.48
CA PRO A 200 31.73 -26.99 -2.50
C PRO A 200 31.33 -25.93 -3.55
N LEU A 201 30.16 -25.30 -3.40
CA LEU A 201 29.62 -24.27 -4.26
C LEU A 201 29.32 -23.00 -3.45
N GLU A 202 29.80 -21.85 -3.93
CA GLU A 202 29.25 -20.55 -3.54
C GLU A 202 27.97 -20.29 -4.35
N VAL A 203 26.97 -19.67 -3.70
CA VAL A 203 25.69 -19.33 -4.34
C VAL A 203 25.41 -17.84 -4.15
N ASP A 204 25.22 -17.13 -5.26
CA ASP A 204 24.74 -15.75 -5.27
C ASP A 204 23.33 -15.73 -5.88
N LEU A 205 22.41 -14.97 -5.29
CA LEU A 205 21.06 -14.74 -5.81
C LEU A 205 20.87 -13.26 -6.11
N ASP A 206 20.50 -12.93 -7.36
CA ASP A 206 19.84 -11.67 -7.68
C ASP A 206 18.34 -11.92 -7.88
N ALA A 207 17.50 -11.31 -7.04
CA ALA A 207 16.04 -11.42 -7.14
C ALA A 207 15.38 -10.04 -7.39
N PHE A 208 14.52 -9.98 -8.41
CA PHE A 208 13.91 -8.75 -8.91
C PHE A 208 12.65 -9.02 -9.75
N SER A 209 11.78 -8.02 -9.90
CA SER A 209 10.93 -7.93 -11.08
C SER A 209 11.61 -7.07 -12.15
N PRO A 210 11.34 -7.29 -13.45
CA PRO A 210 11.71 -6.35 -14.50
C PRO A 210 11.39 -4.90 -14.10
N PHE A 211 12.40 -4.03 -14.14
CA PHE A 211 12.28 -2.63 -13.74
C PHE A 211 13.02 -1.77 -14.76
N VAL A 212 12.24 -1.20 -15.68
CA VAL A 212 12.72 -0.43 -16.82
C VAL A 212 12.10 0.96 -16.75
N PRO A 213 12.77 1.93 -16.10
CA PRO A 213 12.23 3.28 -15.96
C PRO A 213 11.79 3.86 -17.31
N THR A 214 10.69 4.59 -17.27
CA THR A 214 9.93 5.18 -18.39
C THR A 214 9.15 4.20 -19.26
N ASN A 215 9.21 2.90 -18.97
CA ASN A 215 8.43 1.87 -19.62
C ASN A 215 7.59 1.10 -18.59
N VAL A 216 6.32 1.50 -18.45
CA VAL A 216 5.40 0.87 -17.49
C VAL A 216 5.11 -0.58 -17.86
N ALA A 217 4.89 -0.87 -19.15
CA ALA A 217 4.54 -2.21 -19.62
C ALA A 217 5.61 -3.25 -19.27
N ASP A 218 6.88 -2.94 -19.54
CA ASP A 218 8.02 -3.81 -19.20
C ASP A 218 8.37 -3.81 -17.71
N SER A 219 7.73 -2.95 -16.90
CA SER A 219 7.92 -2.88 -15.45
C SER A 219 6.71 -3.39 -14.64
N SER A 220 5.63 -3.82 -15.30
CA SER A 220 4.37 -4.25 -14.67
C SER A 220 4.02 -5.71 -14.99
N LEU A 221 5.03 -6.58 -15.07
CA LEU A 221 4.83 -8.03 -15.17
C LEU A 221 4.51 -8.61 -13.78
N PRO A 222 3.49 -9.47 -13.62
CA PRO A 222 3.15 -10.10 -12.35
C PRO A 222 4.08 -11.31 -12.08
N ALA A 223 5.37 -11.01 -11.91
CA ALA A 223 6.43 -12.01 -11.82
C ALA A 223 7.65 -11.54 -11.03
N THR A 224 8.24 -12.46 -10.26
CA THR A 224 9.55 -12.31 -9.62
C THR A 224 10.55 -13.27 -10.28
N ILE A 225 11.68 -12.74 -10.71
CA ILE A 225 12.80 -13.46 -11.31
C ILE A 225 13.85 -13.74 -10.22
N PHE A 226 14.42 -14.93 -10.23
CA PHE A 226 15.52 -15.37 -9.35
C PHE A 226 16.69 -15.84 -10.21
N GLU A 227 17.80 -15.11 -10.20
CA GLU A 227 19.04 -15.47 -10.90
C GLU A 227 20.06 -16.04 -9.92
N TYR A 228 20.11 -17.37 -9.83
CA TYR A 228 21.08 -18.08 -9.01
C TYR A 228 22.39 -18.29 -9.77
N THR A 229 23.47 -17.66 -9.34
CA THR A 229 24.82 -17.90 -9.83
C THR A 229 25.56 -18.84 -8.90
N LEU A 230 25.82 -20.06 -9.38
CA LEU A 230 26.58 -21.10 -8.70
C LEU A 230 28.05 -21.04 -9.14
N ARG A 231 28.99 -21.04 -8.19
CA ARG A 231 30.44 -21.08 -8.46
C ARG A 231 31.10 -22.23 -7.72
N ASN A 232 31.84 -23.09 -8.44
CA ASN A 232 32.63 -24.15 -7.81
C ASN A 232 33.97 -23.62 -7.29
N THR A 233 34.13 -23.65 -5.96
CA THR A 233 35.35 -23.23 -5.24
C THR A 233 36.28 -24.39 -4.86
N SER A 234 35.84 -25.64 -5.08
CA SER A 234 36.65 -26.83 -4.85
C SER A 234 37.67 -27.11 -5.96
N ASP A 235 38.58 -28.05 -5.72
CA ASP A 235 39.59 -28.52 -6.68
C ASP A 235 39.13 -29.70 -7.55
N ARG A 236 37.88 -30.16 -7.38
CA ARG A 236 37.23 -31.23 -8.16
C ARG A 236 36.05 -30.71 -8.98
N THR A 237 35.61 -31.49 -9.97
CA THR A 237 34.31 -31.23 -10.62
C THR A 237 33.19 -31.55 -9.65
N VAL A 238 32.22 -30.64 -9.50
CA VAL A 238 31.02 -30.82 -8.67
C VAL A 238 29.84 -31.15 -9.57
N SER A 239 29.10 -32.20 -9.22
CA SER A 239 27.78 -32.51 -9.79
C SER A 239 26.72 -32.20 -8.74
N ALA A 240 25.81 -31.29 -9.07
CA ALA A 240 24.75 -30.81 -8.21
C ALA A 240 23.40 -30.77 -8.93
N GLN A 241 22.33 -30.57 -8.18
CA GLN A 241 21.00 -30.26 -8.65
C GLN A 241 20.49 -29.02 -7.91
N LEU A 242 20.01 -28.05 -8.67
CA LEU A 242 19.31 -26.87 -8.15
C LEU A 242 17.82 -27.06 -8.36
N LEU A 243 17.02 -26.95 -7.31
CA LEU A 243 15.58 -27.20 -7.30
C LEU A 243 14.83 -25.97 -6.77
N GLY A 244 13.71 -25.63 -7.40
CA GLY A 244 12.69 -24.74 -6.85
C GLY A 244 11.41 -25.51 -6.49
N VAL A 245 10.73 -25.08 -5.43
CA VAL A 245 9.46 -25.65 -4.93
C VAL A 245 8.41 -24.55 -4.73
N ALA A 246 7.15 -24.86 -5.01
CA ALA A 246 6.02 -24.00 -4.65
C ALA A 246 4.75 -24.80 -4.32
N GLU A 247 4.15 -24.51 -3.17
CA GLU A 247 2.77 -24.87 -2.82
C GLU A 247 1.78 -24.16 -3.76
N ASN A 248 0.60 -24.73 -3.99
CA ASN A 248 -0.52 -24.09 -4.67
C ASN A 248 -1.18 -23.02 -3.77
N PRO A 249 -1.07 -21.71 -4.11
CA PRO A 249 -1.66 -20.63 -3.34
C PRO A 249 -2.97 -20.11 -3.95
N VAL A 250 -3.50 -20.78 -4.98
CA VAL A 250 -4.75 -20.35 -5.62
C VAL A 250 -5.91 -20.64 -4.68
N CYS A 251 -6.82 -19.67 -4.56
CA CYS A 251 -7.91 -19.69 -3.57
C CYS A 251 -7.40 -19.86 -2.12
N LEU A 252 -6.25 -19.27 -1.76
CA LEU A 252 -5.61 -19.43 -0.44
C LEU A 252 -6.56 -19.17 0.74
N ASP A 253 -7.46 -18.19 0.61
CA ASP A 253 -8.44 -17.85 1.65
C ASP A 253 -9.79 -18.50 1.35
N SER A 254 -10.23 -18.48 0.09
CA SER A 254 -11.54 -19.00 -0.33
C SER A 254 -11.68 -20.53 -0.21
N ARG A 255 -10.57 -21.29 -0.28
CA ARG A 255 -10.57 -22.76 -0.06
C ARG A 255 -10.96 -23.16 1.37
N HIS A 256 -10.91 -22.21 2.30
CA HIS A 256 -11.31 -22.39 3.69
C HIS A 256 -12.73 -21.87 3.98
N THR A 257 -13.46 -21.36 2.99
CA THR A 257 -14.84 -20.84 3.17
C THR A 257 -15.87 -21.49 2.25
N GLN A 258 -15.45 -22.09 1.13
CA GLN A 258 -16.30 -22.80 0.18
C GLN A 258 -15.57 -23.97 -0.51
N PRO A 259 -16.27 -24.90 -1.18
CA PRO A 259 -15.65 -26.07 -1.82
C PRO A 259 -14.76 -25.68 -3.02
N ILE A 260 -13.45 -25.90 -2.90
CA ILE A 260 -12.47 -25.62 -3.95
C ILE A 260 -11.61 -26.87 -4.22
N LEU A 261 -11.48 -27.23 -5.50
CA LEU A 261 -10.57 -28.27 -5.97
C LEU A 261 -9.28 -27.57 -6.40
N LEU A 262 -8.19 -27.77 -5.67
CA LEU A 262 -6.87 -27.31 -6.08
C LEU A 262 -6.35 -28.24 -7.18
N THR A 263 -5.77 -27.69 -8.24
CA THR A 263 -5.25 -28.45 -9.38
C THR A 263 -3.85 -27.99 -9.77
N THR A 264 -3.06 -28.89 -10.36
CA THR A 264 -1.72 -28.58 -10.87
C THR A 264 -1.40 -29.35 -12.15
N GLY A 265 -0.63 -28.73 -13.04
CA GLY A 265 -0.20 -29.32 -14.30
C GLY A 265 1.19 -28.84 -14.71
N ALA A 266 1.89 -29.62 -15.53
CA ALA A 266 3.10 -29.12 -16.19
C ALA A 266 2.74 -28.02 -17.18
N LEU A 267 3.64 -27.07 -17.43
CA LEU A 267 3.46 -26.10 -18.50
C LEU A 267 3.38 -26.83 -19.85
N ASP A 268 2.32 -26.57 -20.61
CA ASP A 268 2.12 -27.16 -21.93
C ASP A 268 3.26 -26.80 -22.89
N GLY A 269 3.60 -27.71 -23.80
CA GLY A 269 4.73 -27.58 -24.75
C GLY A 269 4.64 -26.45 -25.79
N GLY A 270 3.75 -25.48 -25.61
CA GLY A 270 3.75 -24.19 -26.31
C GLY A 270 4.76 -23.19 -25.74
N THR A 271 5.19 -23.36 -24.49
CA THR A 271 6.14 -22.46 -23.80
C THR A 271 7.59 -22.76 -24.21
N GLN A 272 7.95 -22.45 -25.47
CA GLN A 272 9.31 -22.67 -25.97
C GLN A 272 10.32 -21.87 -25.13
N GLY A 273 11.30 -22.55 -24.54
CA GLY A 273 12.34 -21.93 -23.72
C GLY A 273 12.03 -21.83 -22.21
N ALA A 274 10.97 -22.48 -21.70
CA ALA A 274 10.78 -22.62 -20.25
C ALA A 274 10.24 -24.01 -19.87
N ALA A 275 10.55 -24.45 -18.65
CA ALA A 275 10.07 -25.69 -18.08
C ALA A 275 9.61 -25.47 -16.63
N GLY A 276 8.42 -25.94 -16.27
CA GLY A 276 7.81 -25.66 -14.97
C GLY A 276 6.41 -26.22 -14.86
N PHE A 277 5.70 -25.80 -13.81
CA PHE A 277 4.31 -26.19 -13.54
C PHE A 277 3.44 -24.96 -13.25
N VAL A 278 2.14 -25.10 -13.49
CA VAL A 278 1.11 -24.12 -13.17
C VAL A 278 0.10 -24.73 -12.19
N HIS A 279 -0.12 -24.00 -11.11
CA HIS A 279 -1.15 -24.22 -10.11
C HIS A 279 -2.41 -23.41 -10.46
N ALA A 280 -3.56 -24.04 -10.30
CA ALA A 280 -4.88 -23.48 -10.57
C ALA A 280 -5.90 -24.02 -9.54
N ALA A 281 -7.17 -23.63 -9.71
CA ALA A 281 -8.29 -24.15 -8.94
C ALA A 281 -9.53 -24.33 -9.82
N ALA A 282 -10.46 -25.17 -9.36
CA ALA A 282 -11.79 -25.40 -9.92
C ALA A 282 -12.83 -25.49 -8.79
N THR A 283 -14.13 -25.42 -9.12
CA THR A 283 -15.20 -25.71 -8.16
C THR A 283 -15.15 -27.18 -7.72
N TYR A 284 -15.26 -27.46 -6.41
CA TYR A 284 -15.33 -28.83 -5.92
C TYR A 284 -16.77 -29.30 -5.69
N ASP A 285 -17.34 -30.00 -6.68
CA ASP A 285 -18.67 -30.59 -6.58
C ASP A 285 -18.70 -31.91 -5.76
N GLY A 286 -17.66 -32.21 -4.96
CA GLY A 286 -17.53 -33.51 -4.30
C GLY A 286 -17.24 -34.68 -5.26
N PRO A 287 -17.30 -35.94 -4.77
CA PRO A 287 -17.14 -37.13 -5.60
C PRO A 287 -18.17 -37.19 -6.72
N GLN A 288 -17.74 -37.62 -7.92
CA GLN A 288 -18.63 -37.78 -9.07
C GLN A 288 -19.68 -38.88 -8.81
N PRO A 289 -20.99 -38.62 -9.02
CA PRO A 289 -22.04 -39.62 -8.85
C PRO A 289 -21.98 -40.72 -9.94
N GLU A 290 -22.43 -41.94 -9.61
CA GLU A 290 -22.45 -43.07 -10.57
C GLU A 290 -23.29 -42.78 -11.83
N ARG A 291 -24.35 -41.98 -11.68
CA ARG A 291 -25.16 -41.45 -12.79
C ARG A 291 -24.90 -39.95 -12.91
N PRO A 292 -24.50 -39.44 -14.10
CA PRO A 292 -24.29 -38.02 -14.29
C PRO A 292 -25.52 -37.18 -13.94
N ASP A 293 -25.23 -35.95 -13.50
CA ASP A 293 -26.23 -34.91 -13.24
C ASP A 293 -27.03 -34.56 -14.49
N VAL A 294 -28.25 -34.07 -14.27
CA VAL A 294 -29.11 -33.56 -15.34
C VAL A 294 -29.40 -32.10 -15.05
N VAL A 295 -28.90 -31.18 -15.88
CA VAL A 295 -29.35 -29.79 -15.88
C VAL A 295 -30.78 -29.79 -16.41
N PHE A 296 -31.74 -29.49 -15.53
CA PHE A 296 -33.16 -29.40 -15.88
C PHE A 296 -33.49 -28.05 -16.50
N GLU A 297 -32.87 -26.99 -15.98
CA GLU A 297 -33.01 -25.64 -16.52
C GLU A 297 -31.74 -24.82 -16.23
N ASP A 298 -31.32 -24.03 -17.23
CA ASP A 298 -30.14 -23.17 -17.23
C ASP A 298 -30.48 -21.70 -17.53
N TRP A 299 -31.72 -21.39 -17.95
CA TRP A 299 -32.23 -20.05 -18.23
C TRP A 299 -31.54 -19.27 -19.36
N GLU A 300 -30.60 -19.88 -20.07
CA GLU A 300 -29.84 -19.29 -21.20
C GLU A 300 -30.65 -19.17 -22.51
N ARG A 301 -31.96 -18.91 -22.41
CA ARG A 301 -32.90 -18.79 -23.53
C ARG A 301 -33.69 -17.49 -23.43
N ASP A 302 -34.01 -16.88 -24.58
CA ASP A 302 -34.74 -15.60 -24.65
C ASP A 302 -36.18 -15.64 -24.10
N THR A 303 -36.74 -16.83 -23.88
CA THR A 303 -38.13 -17.01 -23.42
C THR A 303 -38.24 -18.18 -22.45
N TYR A 304 -39.29 -18.16 -21.64
CA TYR A 304 -39.57 -19.24 -20.68
C TYR A 304 -39.93 -20.60 -21.28
N ALA A 305 -40.21 -20.74 -22.57
CA ALA A 305 -40.65 -22.01 -23.15
C ALA A 305 -39.61 -23.13 -22.89
N PRO A 306 -39.99 -24.28 -22.28
CA PRO A 306 -41.35 -24.82 -22.19
C PRO A 306 -42.16 -24.51 -20.90
N TRP A 307 -41.64 -23.69 -19.98
CA TRP A 307 -42.36 -23.25 -18.78
C TRP A 307 -43.54 -22.33 -19.11
N THR A 308 -44.53 -22.29 -18.22
CA THR A 308 -45.73 -21.44 -18.32
C THR A 308 -45.68 -20.35 -17.26
N ALA A 309 -45.58 -19.09 -17.68
CA ALA A 309 -45.69 -17.92 -16.82
C ALA A 309 -47.16 -17.48 -16.65
N THR A 310 -47.54 -17.06 -15.45
CA THR A 310 -48.84 -16.45 -15.11
C THR A 310 -48.65 -15.29 -14.14
N GLY A 311 -49.59 -14.35 -14.12
CA GLY A 311 -49.42 -13.07 -13.40
C GLY A 311 -48.60 -12.07 -14.21
N THR A 312 -47.92 -11.14 -13.53
CA THR A 312 -47.17 -10.04 -14.17
C THR A 312 -45.69 -9.96 -13.78
N ALA A 313 -45.26 -10.63 -12.71
CA ALA A 313 -43.92 -10.46 -12.13
C ALA A 313 -42.75 -10.87 -13.03
N PHE A 314 -42.80 -12.09 -13.60
CA PHE A 314 -41.67 -12.66 -14.35
C PHE A 314 -41.43 -12.03 -15.73
N GLY A 315 -42.37 -11.27 -16.29
CA GLY A 315 -42.23 -10.73 -17.65
C GLY A 315 -42.21 -11.82 -18.75
N PRO A 316 -41.58 -11.56 -19.92
CA PRO A 316 -41.62 -12.47 -21.08
C PRO A 316 -40.55 -13.57 -21.09
N GLY A 317 -39.48 -13.44 -20.31
CA GLY A 317 -38.34 -14.37 -20.31
C GLY A 317 -37.26 -14.03 -19.27
N PRO A 318 -36.26 -14.92 -19.13
CA PRO A 318 -35.10 -14.73 -18.25
C PRO A 318 -34.32 -13.44 -18.52
N VAL A 319 -33.79 -12.84 -17.45
CA VAL A 319 -33.05 -11.57 -17.45
C VAL A 319 -31.57 -11.83 -17.61
N ALA A 320 -30.88 -11.03 -18.43
CA ALA A 320 -29.42 -11.08 -18.50
C ALA A 320 -28.78 -10.25 -17.38
N VAL A 321 -27.65 -10.71 -16.84
CA VAL A 321 -26.98 -10.06 -15.68
C VAL A 321 -26.51 -8.63 -16.01
N ASP A 322 -26.21 -8.33 -17.28
CA ASP A 322 -25.84 -7.00 -17.78
C ASP A 322 -27.03 -6.04 -17.99
N GLU A 323 -28.27 -6.55 -17.98
CA GLU A 323 -29.51 -5.76 -18.00
C GLU A 323 -29.94 -5.31 -16.59
N LEU A 324 -29.23 -5.72 -15.53
CA LEU A 324 -29.64 -5.47 -14.15
C LEU A 324 -29.43 -4.01 -13.70
N PRO A 325 -30.40 -3.42 -12.97
CA PRO A 325 -30.21 -2.15 -12.31
C PRO A 325 -29.06 -2.22 -11.30
N GLY A 326 -28.19 -1.21 -11.30
CA GLY A 326 -27.03 -1.16 -10.41
C GLY A 326 -27.35 -1.18 -8.92
N TYR A 327 -28.62 -1.03 -8.49
CA TYR A 327 -29.01 -1.23 -7.10
C TYR A 327 -29.04 -2.71 -6.67
N MET A 328 -29.38 -3.64 -7.57
CA MET A 328 -29.38 -5.08 -7.29
C MET A 328 -27.95 -5.64 -7.14
N LEU A 329 -26.96 -4.95 -7.72
CA LEU A 329 -25.55 -5.32 -7.72
C LEU A 329 -24.71 -4.64 -6.61
N ARG A 330 -25.34 -3.88 -5.70
CA ARG A 330 -24.61 -3.13 -4.64
C ARG A 330 -23.86 -4.03 -3.66
N ALA A 331 -24.34 -5.25 -3.45
CA ALA A 331 -23.70 -6.25 -2.58
C ALA A 331 -22.71 -7.16 -3.34
N GLY A 332 -22.45 -6.90 -4.63
CA GLY A 332 -21.66 -7.75 -5.52
C GLY A 332 -22.51 -8.46 -6.56
N GLY A 333 -21.95 -9.52 -7.16
CA GLY A 333 -22.69 -10.36 -8.11
C GLY A 333 -23.77 -11.19 -7.42
N LEU A 334 -24.84 -11.49 -8.16
CA LEU A 334 -25.96 -12.32 -7.71
C LEU A 334 -25.56 -13.80 -7.54
N GLY A 335 -24.40 -14.24 -8.05
CA GLY A 335 -24.01 -15.65 -8.03
C GLY A 335 -24.66 -16.51 -9.12
N VAL A 336 -25.10 -15.88 -10.22
CA VAL A 336 -25.67 -16.57 -11.40
C VAL A 336 -24.61 -17.47 -12.07
N SER A 337 -25.02 -18.68 -12.46
CA SER A 337 -24.15 -19.72 -13.01
C SER A 337 -23.80 -19.54 -14.49
N GLY A 338 -24.50 -18.62 -15.17
CA GLY A 338 -24.37 -18.30 -16.59
C GLY A 338 -24.56 -16.80 -16.86
N GLY A 339 -25.10 -16.45 -18.02
CA GLY A 339 -25.41 -15.07 -18.41
C GLY A 339 -26.83 -14.62 -18.01
N ARG A 340 -27.75 -15.56 -17.73
CA ARG A 340 -29.16 -15.27 -17.45
C ARG A 340 -29.69 -15.98 -16.20
N PHE A 341 -30.75 -15.41 -15.62
CA PHE A 341 -31.48 -16.00 -14.50
C PHE A 341 -32.96 -15.56 -14.51
N VAL A 342 -33.75 -16.07 -13.57
CA VAL A 342 -35.15 -15.67 -13.37
C VAL A 342 -35.29 -14.77 -12.16
N THR A 343 -36.01 -13.67 -12.33
CA THR A 343 -36.48 -12.85 -11.22
C THR A 343 -37.94 -12.47 -11.41
N SER A 344 -38.69 -12.44 -10.31
CA SER A 344 -40.02 -11.84 -10.26
C SER A 344 -39.98 -10.33 -10.00
N HIS A 345 -38.82 -9.76 -9.60
CA HIS A 345 -38.63 -8.33 -9.40
C HIS A 345 -38.80 -7.59 -10.73
N HIS A 346 -39.92 -6.89 -10.90
CA HIS A 346 -40.33 -6.39 -12.21
C HIS A 346 -39.76 -5.00 -12.54
N PHE A 347 -38.45 -4.80 -12.38
CA PHE A 347 -37.75 -3.54 -12.71
C PHE A 347 -37.88 -3.10 -14.18
N ARG A 348 -38.38 -3.99 -15.05
CA ARG A 348 -38.57 -3.76 -16.49
C ARG A 348 -39.61 -2.66 -16.79
N SER A 349 -40.42 -2.23 -15.80
CA SER A 349 -41.31 -1.07 -15.88
C SER A 349 -40.66 0.28 -15.51
N GLY A 350 -39.51 0.29 -14.82
CA GLY A 350 -38.78 1.50 -14.42
C GLY A 350 -37.92 1.31 -13.16
N ASP A 351 -37.17 2.36 -12.78
CA ASP A 351 -36.21 2.33 -11.67
C ASP A 351 -36.83 2.44 -10.25
N ASP A 352 -38.16 2.33 -10.10
CA ASP A 352 -38.82 2.38 -8.80
C ASP A 352 -38.84 1.00 -8.15
N VAL A 353 -37.89 0.77 -7.24
CA VAL A 353 -37.73 -0.47 -6.46
C VAL A 353 -39.03 -0.89 -5.77
N VAL A 354 -39.83 0.07 -5.29
CA VAL A 354 -41.08 -0.22 -4.59
C VAL A 354 -42.18 -0.65 -5.57
N GLU A 355 -42.16 -0.16 -6.82
CA GLU A 355 -43.10 -0.57 -7.87
C GLU A 355 -42.77 -1.97 -8.41
N ALA A 356 -41.49 -2.27 -8.60
CA ALA A 356 -41.01 -3.58 -9.03
C ALA A 356 -41.48 -4.70 -8.08
N ASP A 357 -41.42 -4.46 -6.76
CA ASP A 357 -41.88 -5.33 -5.66
C ASP A 357 -43.42 -5.40 -5.46
N THR A 358 -44.23 -4.83 -6.36
CA THR A 358 -45.72 -4.95 -6.30
C THR A 358 -46.28 -6.01 -7.25
N HIS A 359 -45.45 -6.60 -8.10
CA HIS A 359 -45.88 -7.54 -9.11
C HIS A 359 -45.93 -8.97 -8.56
N THR A 360 -46.94 -9.76 -8.93
CA THR A 360 -47.09 -11.16 -8.46
C THR A 360 -47.28 -12.11 -9.63
N GLY A 361 -46.95 -13.39 -9.46
CA GLY A 361 -47.02 -14.37 -10.54
C GLY A 361 -46.51 -15.77 -10.18
N ARG A 362 -46.61 -16.69 -11.14
CA ARG A 362 -46.09 -18.07 -11.05
C ARG A 362 -45.45 -18.48 -12.37
N LEU A 363 -44.34 -19.20 -12.30
CA LEU A 363 -43.66 -19.81 -13.42
C LEU A 363 -43.58 -21.33 -13.19
N THR A 364 -44.32 -22.11 -13.99
CA THR A 364 -44.51 -23.56 -13.78
C THR A 364 -43.86 -24.39 -14.89
N SER A 365 -43.10 -25.40 -14.52
CA SER A 365 -42.39 -26.30 -15.44
C SER A 365 -43.34 -27.29 -16.12
N PRO A 366 -42.91 -27.93 -17.23
CA PRO A 366 -43.53 -29.17 -17.68
C PRO A 366 -43.40 -30.27 -16.61
N PRO A 367 -44.32 -31.26 -16.58
CA PRO A 367 -44.18 -32.45 -15.74
C PRO A 367 -42.95 -33.29 -16.13
N PHE A 368 -42.22 -33.78 -15.12
CA PHE A 368 -41.04 -34.64 -15.28
C PHE A 368 -41.10 -35.85 -14.33
N THR A 369 -40.28 -36.87 -14.58
CA THR A 369 -40.12 -38.00 -13.67
C THR A 369 -38.97 -37.74 -12.71
N VAL A 370 -39.15 -37.99 -11.42
CA VAL A 370 -38.06 -37.91 -10.43
C VAL A 370 -37.12 -39.09 -10.62
N GLU A 371 -35.99 -38.89 -11.32
CA GLU A 371 -35.01 -39.95 -11.59
C GLU A 371 -33.82 -40.00 -10.62
N ARG A 372 -33.57 -38.90 -9.91
CA ARG A 372 -32.39 -38.65 -9.06
C ARG A 372 -32.81 -38.49 -7.60
N SER A 373 -31.88 -38.58 -6.64
CA SER A 373 -32.22 -38.40 -5.22
C SER A 373 -32.48 -36.96 -4.83
N SER A 374 -31.85 -36.00 -5.50
CA SER A 374 -31.82 -34.60 -5.06
C SER A 374 -32.03 -33.63 -6.23
N ILE A 375 -32.68 -32.50 -5.94
CA ILE A 375 -32.78 -31.34 -6.83
C ILE A 375 -31.97 -30.22 -6.18
N VAL A 376 -30.94 -29.74 -6.88
CA VAL A 376 -30.13 -28.59 -6.49
C VAL A 376 -30.62 -27.38 -7.28
N VAL A 377 -30.82 -26.25 -6.60
CA VAL A 377 -31.26 -25.00 -7.22
C VAL A 377 -30.69 -23.80 -6.48
N ARG A 378 -30.42 -22.72 -7.21
CA ARG A 378 -29.95 -21.46 -6.63
C ARG A 378 -31.12 -20.49 -6.46
N VAL A 379 -31.36 -19.98 -5.25
CA VAL A 379 -32.52 -19.12 -4.91
C VAL A 379 -32.09 -17.89 -4.10
N GLY A 380 -32.70 -16.75 -4.39
CA GLY A 380 -32.53 -15.47 -3.69
C GLY A 380 -33.85 -14.68 -3.68
N GLY A 381 -33.82 -13.43 -3.22
CA GLY A 381 -35.01 -12.62 -2.95
C GLY A 381 -35.51 -12.79 -1.51
N GLY A 382 -36.82 -12.68 -1.30
CA GLY A 382 -37.44 -12.61 0.02
C GLY A 382 -37.52 -13.92 0.80
N ASP A 383 -37.36 -13.80 2.11
CA ASP A 383 -37.57 -14.84 3.14
C ASP A 383 -39.08 -14.97 3.46
N HIS A 384 -39.84 -15.44 2.48
CA HIS A 384 -41.28 -15.66 2.61
C HIS A 384 -41.66 -17.09 2.19
N ALA A 385 -41.42 -18.05 3.10
CA ALA A 385 -41.75 -19.46 2.94
C ALA A 385 -43.15 -19.70 2.34
N GLY A 386 -43.18 -20.36 1.17
CA GLY A 386 -44.40 -20.68 0.42
C GLY A 386 -45.03 -19.52 -0.37
N ALA A 387 -44.44 -18.32 -0.34
CA ALA A 387 -44.98 -17.11 -0.94
C ALA A 387 -44.04 -16.40 -1.94
N THR A 388 -42.72 -16.36 -1.68
CA THR A 388 -41.65 -15.99 -2.63
C THR A 388 -40.62 -17.13 -2.69
N CYS A 389 -40.96 -18.20 -3.41
CA CYS A 389 -40.19 -19.45 -3.34
C CYS A 389 -40.27 -20.30 -4.62
N LEU A 390 -39.45 -21.35 -4.67
CA LEU A 390 -39.56 -22.47 -5.60
C LEU A 390 -40.11 -23.68 -4.86
N ASN A 391 -41.17 -24.30 -5.40
CA ASN A 391 -41.80 -25.52 -4.90
C ASN A 391 -41.56 -26.70 -5.86
N VAL A 392 -41.32 -27.89 -5.30
CA VAL A 392 -41.41 -29.18 -6.00
C VAL A 392 -42.74 -29.83 -5.61
N ILE A 393 -43.58 -30.13 -6.61
CA ILE A 393 -44.95 -30.62 -6.41
C ILE A 393 -45.09 -32.04 -6.97
N VAL A 394 -45.60 -32.97 -6.17
CA VAL A 394 -45.93 -34.36 -6.56
C VAL A 394 -47.38 -34.63 -6.17
N ASP A 395 -48.18 -35.19 -7.09
CA ASP A 395 -49.62 -35.48 -6.90
C ASP A 395 -50.48 -34.30 -6.38
N GLY A 396 -49.99 -33.06 -6.54
CA GLY A 396 -50.64 -31.83 -6.08
C GLY A 396 -50.23 -31.34 -4.69
N GLU A 397 -49.32 -32.05 -4.00
CA GLU A 397 -48.74 -31.65 -2.72
C GLU A 397 -47.31 -31.12 -2.90
N ILE A 398 -46.93 -30.08 -2.15
CA ILE A 398 -45.56 -29.56 -2.13
C ILE A 398 -44.72 -30.52 -1.29
N VAL A 399 -43.74 -31.18 -1.92
CA VAL A 399 -42.87 -32.17 -1.27
C VAL A 399 -41.51 -31.59 -0.86
N ALA A 400 -41.08 -30.50 -1.50
CA ALA A 400 -39.90 -29.73 -1.13
C ALA A 400 -40.04 -28.27 -1.59
N SER A 401 -39.35 -27.33 -0.92
CA SER A 401 -39.37 -25.89 -1.24
C SER A 401 -38.02 -25.24 -0.96
N ALA A 402 -37.70 -24.16 -1.68
CA ALA A 402 -36.57 -23.27 -1.44
C ALA A 402 -36.99 -21.80 -1.61
N ASP A 403 -36.71 -20.96 -0.61
CA ASP A 403 -37.03 -19.54 -0.51
C ASP A 403 -35.76 -18.71 -0.26
N GLY A 404 -35.86 -17.38 -0.46
CA GLY A 404 -34.75 -16.45 -0.33
C GLY A 404 -34.38 -16.12 1.12
N ALA A 405 -33.48 -15.16 1.29
CA ALA A 405 -32.96 -14.75 2.61
C ALA A 405 -33.09 -13.24 2.88
N ASN A 406 -33.99 -12.55 2.14
CA ASN A 406 -34.02 -11.09 2.00
C ASN A 406 -32.68 -10.53 1.46
N GLU A 407 -32.16 -11.18 0.41
CA GLU A 407 -30.91 -10.85 -0.26
C GLU A 407 -31.02 -11.13 -1.77
N GLU A 408 -30.43 -10.29 -2.62
CA GLU A 408 -30.43 -10.53 -4.08
C GLU A 408 -29.57 -11.72 -4.49
N ARG A 409 -28.53 -12.01 -3.70
CA ARG A 409 -27.58 -13.11 -3.93
C ARG A 409 -28.30 -14.46 -3.83
N LEU A 410 -28.09 -15.27 -4.86
CA LEU A 410 -28.61 -16.62 -4.98
C LEU A 410 -27.78 -17.56 -4.11
N ARG A 411 -28.44 -18.33 -3.23
CA ARG A 411 -27.84 -19.36 -2.37
C ARG A 411 -28.17 -20.75 -2.91
N THR A 412 -27.27 -21.72 -2.73
CA THR A 412 -27.46 -23.09 -3.22
C THR A 412 -28.33 -23.91 -2.25
N HIS A 413 -29.54 -24.28 -2.67
CA HIS A 413 -30.47 -25.14 -1.92
C HIS A 413 -30.45 -26.58 -2.45
N TRP A 414 -30.56 -27.53 -1.54
CA TRP A 414 -30.63 -28.96 -1.82
C TRP A 414 -31.97 -29.53 -1.36
N LEU A 415 -32.76 -30.03 -2.30
CA LEU A 415 -34.09 -30.58 -2.05
C LEU A 415 -34.03 -32.11 -2.19
N ASP A 416 -34.15 -32.82 -1.06
CA ASP A 416 -34.28 -34.28 -1.06
C ASP A 416 -35.65 -34.69 -1.64
N VAL A 417 -35.60 -35.43 -2.74
CA VAL A 417 -36.77 -35.99 -3.42
C VAL A 417 -36.67 -37.51 -3.55
N SER A 418 -35.74 -38.14 -2.82
CA SER A 418 -35.43 -39.58 -2.91
C SER A 418 -36.64 -40.46 -2.62
N ALA A 419 -37.49 -40.06 -1.67
CA ALA A 419 -38.75 -40.74 -1.34
C ALA A 419 -39.79 -40.74 -2.49
N HIS A 420 -39.60 -39.88 -3.49
CA HIS A 420 -40.50 -39.69 -4.64
C HIS A 420 -39.89 -40.21 -5.96
N GLN A 421 -38.79 -40.95 -5.94
CA GLN A 421 -38.20 -41.52 -7.16
C GLN A 421 -39.19 -42.37 -7.95
N GLY A 422 -39.29 -42.10 -9.25
CA GLY A 422 -40.25 -42.70 -10.17
C GLY A 422 -41.64 -42.04 -10.20
N ALA A 423 -41.93 -41.09 -9.30
CA ALA A 423 -43.15 -40.29 -9.36
C ALA A 423 -43.05 -39.20 -10.45
N THR A 424 -44.21 -38.67 -10.86
CA THR A 424 -44.29 -37.49 -11.74
C THR A 424 -44.37 -36.22 -10.88
N ALA A 425 -43.52 -35.25 -11.17
CA ALA A 425 -43.42 -33.98 -10.44
C ALA A 425 -43.50 -32.77 -11.39
N THR A 426 -43.75 -31.60 -10.82
CA THR A 426 -43.61 -30.27 -11.47
C THR A 426 -42.91 -29.31 -10.52
N ILE A 427 -42.05 -28.44 -11.05
CA ILE A 427 -41.48 -27.31 -10.32
C ILE A 427 -42.33 -26.07 -10.57
N GLU A 428 -42.57 -25.28 -9.53
CA GLU A 428 -43.26 -24.00 -9.59
C GLU A 428 -42.43 -22.94 -8.87
N ILE A 429 -42.08 -21.84 -9.54
CA ILE A 429 -41.53 -20.65 -8.91
C ILE A 429 -42.70 -19.68 -8.70
N VAL A 430 -42.90 -19.22 -7.48
CA VAL A 430 -44.07 -18.43 -7.06
C VAL A 430 -43.64 -17.13 -6.41
N ASP A 431 -44.37 -16.07 -6.77
CA ASP A 431 -44.37 -14.79 -6.07
C ASP A 431 -45.80 -14.32 -5.82
N THR A 432 -46.11 -14.07 -4.55
CA THR A 432 -47.43 -13.62 -4.07
C THR A 432 -47.34 -12.49 -3.04
N VAL A 433 -46.16 -11.91 -2.82
CA VAL A 433 -45.92 -10.87 -1.82
C VAL A 433 -45.94 -9.49 -2.49
N THR A 434 -46.22 -8.44 -1.72
CA THR A 434 -46.13 -7.05 -2.21
C THR A 434 -45.52 -6.16 -1.14
N GLY A 435 -44.48 -5.40 -1.49
CA GLY A 435 -43.68 -4.61 -0.55
C GLY A 435 -42.23 -5.12 -0.50
N GLY A 436 -41.36 -4.48 0.29
CA GLY A 436 -39.92 -4.74 0.25
C GLY A 436 -39.54 -6.22 0.41
N TRP A 437 -38.68 -6.71 -0.50
CA TRP A 437 -38.33 -8.13 -0.69
C TRP A 437 -39.48 -9.00 -1.21
N GLY A 438 -40.49 -8.38 -1.82
CA GLY A 438 -41.61 -9.03 -2.50
C GLY A 438 -41.19 -9.59 -3.87
N HIS A 439 -40.14 -10.40 -3.89
CA HIS A 439 -39.61 -11.05 -5.08
C HIS A 439 -38.87 -12.35 -4.78
N VAL A 440 -38.67 -13.17 -5.82
CA VAL A 440 -37.82 -14.36 -5.81
C VAL A 440 -36.91 -14.35 -7.04
N ASN A 441 -35.62 -14.63 -6.80
CA ASN A 441 -34.60 -14.86 -7.82
C ASN A 441 -34.31 -16.37 -7.89
N VAL A 442 -34.21 -16.95 -9.07
CA VAL A 442 -33.89 -18.38 -9.27
C VAL A 442 -32.90 -18.55 -10.42
N ASP A 443 -31.87 -19.37 -10.19
CA ASP A 443 -30.88 -19.80 -11.16
C ASP A 443 -30.68 -21.32 -11.14
N ARG A 444 -30.20 -21.86 -12.28
CA ARG A 444 -29.73 -23.22 -12.56
C ARG A 444 -30.30 -24.34 -11.69
N ILE A 445 -31.22 -25.11 -12.27
CA ILE A 445 -31.84 -26.28 -11.64
C ILE A 445 -31.15 -27.55 -12.12
N VAL A 446 -30.61 -28.34 -11.20
CA VAL A 446 -29.85 -29.58 -11.48
C VAL A 446 -30.42 -30.76 -10.69
N PHE A 447 -30.64 -31.89 -11.34
CA PHE A 447 -31.01 -33.15 -10.67
C PHE A 447 -29.77 -34.02 -10.50
N THR A 448 -29.47 -34.46 -9.27
CA THR A 448 -28.24 -35.17 -8.91
C THR A 448 -28.48 -36.35 -7.96
N ASP A 449 -27.64 -37.38 -8.06
CA ASP A 449 -27.58 -38.48 -7.10
C ASP A 449 -26.59 -38.25 -5.95
N ARG A 450 -25.95 -37.08 -5.90
CA ARG A 450 -25.23 -36.69 -4.69
C ARG A 450 -26.23 -36.61 -3.53
N PRO A 451 -25.88 -37.14 -2.35
CA PRO A 451 -26.76 -37.06 -1.19
C PRO A 451 -26.99 -35.60 -0.81
N ALA A 452 -28.21 -35.29 -0.36
CA ALA A 452 -28.47 -33.98 0.22
C ALA A 452 -27.56 -33.73 1.45
N PRO A 453 -27.09 -32.49 1.67
CA PRO A 453 -26.36 -32.09 2.87
C PRO A 453 -27.06 -32.54 4.15
N ARG A 454 -26.30 -32.99 5.15
CA ARG A 454 -26.89 -33.36 6.45
C ARG A 454 -27.43 -32.09 7.14
N PRO A 455 -28.56 -32.16 7.85
CA PRO A 455 -29.11 -31.01 8.56
C PRO A 455 -28.10 -30.34 9.50
N ASP A 456 -28.17 -29.01 9.61
CA ASP A 456 -27.32 -28.21 10.50
C ASP A 456 -27.34 -28.72 11.95
N VAL A 457 -26.20 -28.64 12.63
CA VAL A 457 -26.07 -28.94 14.07
C VAL A 457 -25.79 -27.64 14.82
N VAL A 458 -26.78 -27.12 15.55
CA VAL A 458 -26.59 -25.95 16.42
C VAL A 458 -25.69 -26.33 17.60
N VAL A 459 -24.58 -25.62 17.75
CA VAL A 459 -23.63 -25.73 18.86
C VAL A 459 -24.06 -24.81 20.01
N GLU A 460 -24.49 -23.58 19.69
CA GLU A 460 -25.04 -22.63 20.65
C GLU A 460 -26.01 -21.66 19.98
N ASP A 461 -27.07 -21.28 20.70
CA ASP A 461 -28.11 -20.33 20.25
C ASP A 461 -28.24 -19.09 21.15
N TRP A 462 -27.56 -19.04 22.29
CA TRP A 462 -27.54 -17.93 23.25
C TRP A 462 -28.91 -17.55 23.88
N GLU A 463 -29.98 -18.30 23.59
CA GLU A 463 -31.33 -18.03 24.11
C GLU A 463 -31.48 -18.30 25.63
N ARG A 464 -30.40 -18.74 26.28
CA ARG A 464 -30.27 -18.91 27.74
C ARG A 464 -29.92 -17.57 28.41
N THR A 465 -30.35 -17.40 29.65
CA THR A 465 -30.01 -16.21 30.46
C THR A 465 -28.67 -16.32 31.22
N THR A 466 -27.96 -17.42 31.06
CA THR A 466 -26.62 -17.66 31.63
C THR A 466 -25.77 -18.43 30.62
N TYR A 467 -24.45 -18.35 30.75
CA TYR A 467 -23.52 -18.98 29.80
C TYR A 467 -23.44 -20.51 29.89
N ALA A 468 -23.94 -21.17 30.94
CA ALA A 468 -23.78 -22.61 31.10
C ALA A 468 -24.36 -23.40 29.91
N PRO A 469 -23.59 -24.29 29.24
CA PRO A 469 -22.39 -24.97 29.75
C PRO A 469 -21.03 -24.30 29.47
N TRP A 470 -20.99 -23.12 28.84
CA TRP A 470 -19.76 -22.37 28.60
C TRP A 470 -19.14 -21.83 29.90
N THR A 471 -17.82 -21.67 29.88
CA THR A 471 -17.03 -21.13 31.01
C THR A 471 -16.48 -19.76 30.63
N ALA A 472 -16.88 -18.73 31.38
CA ALA A 472 -16.36 -17.37 31.22
C ALA A 472 -15.12 -17.14 32.10
N THR A 473 -14.14 -16.39 31.58
CA THR A 473 -13.00 -15.84 32.32
C THR A 473 -12.87 -14.34 32.05
N GLY A 474 -12.17 -13.61 32.93
CA GLY A 474 -12.05 -12.15 32.82
C GLY A 474 -13.37 -11.43 33.13
N THR A 475 -13.59 -10.29 32.48
CA THR A 475 -14.77 -9.43 32.71
C THR A 475 -15.55 -9.07 31.44
N ALA A 476 -15.00 -9.27 30.23
CA ALA A 476 -15.62 -8.82 28.96
C ALA A 476 -17.06 -9.31 28.76
N PHE A 477 -17.30 -10.62 28.86
CA PHE A 477 -18.61 -11.17 28.53
C PHE A 477 -19.70 -10.88 29.60
N GLY A 478 -19.35 -10.39 30.79
CA GLY A 478 -20.30 -10.20 31.89
C GLY A 478 -20.92 -11.53 32.39
N SER A 479 -22.19 -11.51 32.78
CA SER A 479 -22.85 -12.64 33.46
C SER A 479 -23.73 -13.55 32.58
N GLY A 480 -24.06 -13.13 31.35
CA GLY A 480 -24.87 -13.91 30.41
C GLY A 480 -25.22 -13.13 29.13
N PRO A 481 -25.81 -13.80 28.13
CA PRO A 481 -26.19 -13.20 26.84
C PRO A 481 -27.24 -12.08 26.97
N VAL A 482 -27.14 -11.07 26.11
CA VAL A 482 -27.98 -9.87 26.08
C VAL A 482 -28.97 -9.88 24.93
N THR A 483 -30.10 -9.20 25.08
CA THR A 483 -31.04 -8.94 23.98
C THR A 483 -30.68 -7.66 23.23
N GLU A 484 -31.10 -7.55 21.96
CA GLU A 484 -30.93 -6.32 21.18
C GLU A 484 -31.60 -5.09 21.83
N ALA A 485 -32.68 -5.30 22.60
CA ALA A 485 -33.34 -4.24 23.36
C ALA A 485 -32.49 -3.71 24.54
N GLU A 486 -31.57 -4.51 25.07
CA GLU A 486 -30.62 -4.14 26.14
C GLU A 486 -29.37 -3.42 25.59
N ALA A 487 -29.16 -3.40 24.27
CA ALA A 487 -28.02 -2.74 23.63
C ALA A 487 -28.19 -1.20 23.58
N PRO A 488 -27.15 -0.41 23.97
CA PRO A 488 -27.17 1.04 23.90
C PRO A 488 -27.46 1.60 22.50
N ALA A 489 -27.96 2.84 22.43
CA ALA A 489 -28.28 3.48 21.15
C ALA A 489 -27.04 3.67 20.24
N TYR A 490 -25.85 3.93 20.83
CA TYR A 490 -24.60 4.06 20.06
C TYR A 490 -24.10 2.73 19.50
N PHE A 491 -24.47 1.61 20.14
CA PHE A 491 -24.16 0.26 19.69
C PHE A 491 -25.07 -0.17 18.54
N ARG A 492 -26.27 0.42 18.44
CA ARG A 492 -27.24 0.19 17.35
C ARG A 492 -27.29 1.33 16.34
N ARG A 493 -26.21 2.12 16.24
CA ARG A 493 -26.08 3.26 15.31
C ARG A 493 -26.18 2.85 13.83
N GLU A 494 -25.79 1.62 13.51
CA GLU A 494 -25.80 1.03 12.17
C GLU A 494 -27.14 0.35 11.81
N GLY A 495 -28.09 0.28 12.75
CA GLY A 495 -29.40 -0.35 12.57
C GLY A 495 -29.59 -1.60 13.42
N ALA A 496 -30.28 -2.60 12.86
CA ALA A 496 -30.50 -3.88 13.53
C ALA A 496 -29.22 -4.73 13.55
N LEU A 497 -28.93 -5.38 14.67
CA LEU A 497 -27.66 -6.09 14.91
C LEU A 497 -27.57 -7.46 14.23
N GLY A 498 -28.61 -7.90 13.52
CA GLY A 498 -28.63 -9.20 12.84
C GLY A 498 -28.83 -10.41 13.77
N VAL A 499 -29.33 -10.21 15.00
CA VAL A 499 -29.57 -11.27 16.00
C VAL A 499 -30.56 -12.32 15.48
N THR A 500 -30.26 -13.60 15.72
CA THR A 500 -31.16 -14.73 15.51
C THR A 500 -31.88 -15.04 16.83
N GLY A 501 -33.21 -15.13 16.83
CA GLY A 501 -33.95 -15.33 18.08
C GLY A 501 -34.11 -14.04 18.87
N GLN A 502 -33.65 -14.01 20.13
CA GLN A 502 -33.80 -12.86 21.04
C GLN A 502 -32.46 -12.38 21.62
N ARG A 503 -31.43 -13.22 21.68
CA ARG A 503 -30.18 -12.96 22.41
C ARG A 503 -28.92 -13.14 21.57
N PHE A 504 -27.87 -12.45 21.97
CA PHE A 504 -26.51 -12.60 21.46
C PHE A 504 -25.50 -12.39 22.60
N VAL A 505 -24.24 -12.76 22.36
CA VAL A 505 -23.13 -12.51 23.27
C VAL A 505 -22.22 -11.40 22.74
N THR A 506 -21.65 -10.61 23.66
CA THR A 506 -20.74 -9.52 23.33
C THR A 506 -19.75 -9.32 24.46
N SER A 507 -18.49 -9.11 24.09
CA SER A 507 -17.40 -8.76 25.01
C SER A 507 -17.37 -7.26 25.36
N HIS A 508 -18.04 -6.41 24.56
CA HIS A 508 -18.29 -5.00 24.86
C HIS A 508 -19.16 -4.89 26.12
N ASN A 509 -18.56 -4.58 27.28
CA ASN A 509 -19.24 -4.72 28.57
C ASN A 509 -19.82 -3.42 29.13
N TRP A 510 -20.85 -2.88 28.46
CA TRP A 510 -21.60 -1.73 28.99
C TRP A 510 -22.38 -2.02 30.29
N ARG A 511 -22.36 -3.26 30.80
CA ARG A 511 -23.21 -3.73 31.91
C ARG A 511 -22.57 -3.54 33.28
N ASP A 512 -21.24 -3.45 33.35
CA ASP A 512 -20.49 -3.37 34.62
C ASP A 512 -20.41 -1.94 35.19
N GLY A 513 -20.60 -0.91 34.36
CA GLY A 513 -20.59 0.50 34.78
C GLY A 513 -19.22 1.02 35.24
N GLY A 514 -18.14 0.31 34.90
CA GLY A 514 -16.75 0.63 35.20
C GLY A 514 -16.05 1.41 34.06
N PRO A 515 -14.86 0.98 33.61
CA PRO A 515 -14.12 1.62 32.50
C PRO A 515 -14.91 1.57 31.16
N PRO A 516 -14.41 2.21 30.08
CA PRO A 516 -14.97 2.06 28.73
C PRO A 516 -15.31 0.60 28.42
N ALA A 517 -16.44 0.39 27.74
CA ALA A 517 -16.97 -0.96 27.51
C ALA A 517 -16.03 -1.84 26.64
N ASP A 518 -15.10 -1.23 25.91
CA ASP A 518 -14.01 -1.88 25.13
C ASP A 518 -12.71 -2.12 25.93
N ASP A 519 -12.62 -1.70 27.20
CA ASP A 519 -11.41 -1.90 28.03
C ASP A 519 -11.48 -3.19 28.87
N HIS A 520 -12.47 -4.04 28.63
CA HIS A 520 -12.72 -5.28 29.37
C HIS A 520 -12.20 -6.50 28.61
N THR A 521 -11.22 -7.21 29.17
CA THR A 521 -10.70 -8.46 28.60
C THR A 521 -11.29 -9.72 29.23
N GLY A 522 -11.24 -10.86 28.52
CA GLY A 522 -11.73 -12.16 28.97
C GLY A 522 -11.90 -13.20 27.87
N THR A 523 -12.32 -14.39 28.24
CA THR A 523 -12.68 -15.47 27.29
C THR A 523 -14.02 -16.11 27.66
N LEU A 524 -14.66 -16.74 26.69
CA LEU A 524 -15.85 -17.58 26.88
C LEU A 524 -15.66 -18.89 26.10
N THR A 525 -15.42 -19.98 26.82
CA THR A 525 -15.01 -21.28 26.26
C THR A 525 -16.14 -22.31 26.31
N SER A 526 -16.38 -23.03 25.22
CA SER A 526 -17.47 -24.00 25.07
C SER A 526 -17.22 -25.30 25.84
N ALA A 527 -18.28 -26.11 25.99
CA ALA A 527 -18.10 -27.53 26.22
C ALA A 527 -17.51 -28.20 24.96
N PRO A 528 -16.74 -29.30 25.07
CA PRO A 528 -16.28 -30.05 23.90
C PRO A 528 -17.42 -30.68 23.11
N PHE A 529 -17.33 -30.63 21.79
CA PHE A 529 -18.28 -31.24 20.85
C PHE A 529 -17.56 -31.97 19.71
N THR A 530 -18.27 -32.79 18.95
CA THR A 530 -17.70 -33.49 17.79
C THR A 530 -17.93 -32.68 16.52
N ILE A 531 -16.92 -32.59 15.65
CA ILE A 531 -17.10 -32.07 14.29
C ILE A 531 -17.82 -33.14 13.46
N GLU A 532 -19.04 -32.84 13.01
CA GLU A 532 -19.91 -33.75 12.26
C GLU A 532 -20.30 -33.21 10.88
N ARG A 533 -19.83 -32.03 10.47
CA ARG A 533 -20.12 -31.41 9.17
C ARG A 533 -18.87 -30.75 8.59
N ARG A 534 -18.90 -30.45 7.29
CA ARG A 534 -17.80 -29.79 6.58
C ARG A 534 -17.46 -28.40 7.14
N TYR A 535 -18.45 -27.58 7.49
CA TYR A 535 -18.26 -26.19 7.92
C TYR A 535 -18.64 -26.00 9.39
N LEU A 536 -17.89 -25.14 10.08
CA LEU A 536 -18.31 -24.52 11.34
C LEU A 536 -18.57 -23.03 11.09
N ALA A 537 -19.77 -22.58 11.45
CA ALA A 537 -20.30 -21.26 11.17
C ALA A 537 -20.71 -20.53 12.46
N ALA A 538 -20.57 -19.21 12.44
CA ALA A 538 -21.04 -18.32 13.50
C ALA A 538 -21.47 -16.97 12.90
N LYS A 539 -22.46 -16.31 13.51
CA LYS A 539 -22.70 -14.89 13.24
C LYS A 539 -21.74 -14.07 14.10
N VAL A 540 -20.91 -13.23 13.48
CA VAL A 540 -19.86 -12.45 14.16
C VAL A 540 -19.85 -10.97 13.74
N ALA A 541 -19.56 -10.09 14.71
CA ALA A 541 -19.28 -8.67 14.54
C ALA A 541 -18.25 -8.20 15.58
N GLY A 542 -18.05 -6.89 15.70
CA GLY A 542 -16.96 -6.28 16.47
C GLY A 542 -15.74 -6.03 15.57
N GLY A 543 -14.56 -5.97 16.16
CA GLY A 543 -13.33 -5.63 15.45
C GLY A 543 -12.82 -6.70 14.49
N ASN A 544 -12.13 -6.25 13.45
CA ASN A 544 -11.31 -7.13 12.61
C ASN A 544 -9.87 -7.23 13.16
N ARG A 545 -9.73 -7.70 14.40
CA ARG A 545 -8.44 -7.79 15.09
C ARG A 545 -8.13 -9.23 15.50
N VAL A 546 -6.85 -9.57 15.64
CA VAL A 546 -6.45 -10.93 16.08
C VAL A 546 -6.66 -11.17 17.57
N ASP A 547 -6.71 -10.10 18.37
CA ASP A 547 -6.90 -10.10 19.82
C ASP A 547 -8.37 -10.16 20.26
N ALA A 548 -9.34 -10.05 19.35
CA ALA A 548 -10.76 -10.24 19.65
C ALA A 548 -11.48 -11.05 18.56
N GLY A 549 -12.20 -12.13 18.94
CA GLY A 549 -12.88 -12.97 17.96
C GLY A 549 -13.35 -14.33 18.49
N LEU A 550 -13.45 -15.30 17.58
CA LEU A 550 -13.78 -16.70 17.84
C LEU A 550 -12.60 -17.58 17.36
N LYS A 551 -12.09 -18.45 18.23
CA LYS A 551 -11.11 -19.50 17.94
C LYS A 551 -11.79 -20.87 17.88
N VAL A 552 -11.43 -21.69 16.89
CA VAL A 552 -11.81 -23.11 16.80
C VAL A 552 -10.61 -23.94 17.18
N ILE A 553 -10.74 -24.78 18.21
CA ILE A 553 -9.63 -25.52 18.82
C ILE A 553 -9.88 -27.02 18.67
N VAL A 554 -8.96 -27.75 18.02
CA VAL A 554 -9.02 -29.21 17.86
C VAL A 554 -7.74 -29.83 18.42
N ASP A 555 -7.89 -30.78 19.34
CA ASP A 555 -6.78 -31.47 20.03
C ASP A 555 -5.72 -30.54 20.66
N GLY A 556 -6.13 -29.31 21.03
CA GLY A 556 -5.29 -28.30 21.69
C GLY A 556 -4.76 -27.20 20.76
N GLU A 557 -4.85 -27.38 19.45
CA GLU A 557 -4.37 -26.42 18.45
C GLU A 557 -5.51 -25.55 17.90
N VAL A 558 -5.25 -24.26 17.68
CA VAL A 558 -6.20 -23.35 17.02
C VAL A 558 -6.19 -23.62 15.51
N VAL A 559 -7.22 -24.30 15.01
CA VAL A 559 -7.31 -24.70 13.59
C VAL A 559 -8.01 -23.65 12.72
N ALA A 560 -8.79 -22.75 13.32
CA ALA A 560 -9.43 -21.64 12.61
C ALA A 560 -9.75 -20.45 13.53
N ARG A 561 -9.96 -19.29 12.93
CA ARG A 561 -10.41 -18.06 13.61
C ARG A 561 -11.50 -17.36 12.79
N LEU A 562 -12.48 -16.75 13.46
CA LEU A 562 -13.46 -15.85 12.87
C LEU A 562 -13.44 -14.52 13.64
N THR A 563 -13.08 -13.43 12.97
CA THR A 563 -13.07 -12.05 13.51
C THR A 563 -14.34 -11.29 13.12
N GLY A 564 -14.53 -10.09 13.67
CA GLY A 564 -15.55 -9.13 13.23
C GLY A 564 -15.22 -8.47 11.89
N HIS A 565 -15.63 -7.21 11.71
CA HIS A 565 -15.38 -6.42 10.48
C HIS A 565 -15.52 -4.90 10.72
N ASN A 566 -15.20 -4.44 11.94
CA ASN A 566 -15.38 -3.06 12.39
C ASN A 566 -16.83 -2.57 12.17
N SER A 567 -17.79 -3.42 12.54
CA SER A 567 -19.24 -3.18 12.52
C SER A 567 -19.89 -3.91 13.69
N GLU A 568 -20.99 -3.38 14.24
CA GLU A 568 -21.76 -4.05 15.29
C GLU A 568 -22.77 -5.06 14.72
N VAL A 569 -23.07 -4.97 13.42
CA VAL A 569 -24.06 -5.79 12.71
C VAL A 569 -23.48 -7.17 12.43
N MET A 570 -23.97 -8.21 13.10
CA MET A 570 -23.42 -9.56 12.95
C MET A 570 -23.73 -10.17 11.58
N ARG A 571 -22.69 -10.70 10.93
CA ARG A 571 -22.78 -11.44 9.67
C ARG A 571 -22.37 -12.89 9.88
N ALA A 572 -23.03 -13.80 9.19
CA ALA A 572 -22.65 -15.20 9.20
C ALA A 572 -21.30 -15.37 8.47
N LYS A 573 -20.31 -15.92 9.16
CA LYS A 573 -19.04 -16.40 8.59
C LYS A 573 -18.92 -17.89 8.86
N ALA A 574 -18.20 -18.60 8.01
CA ALA A 574 -17.90 -20.02 8.20
C ALA A 574 -16.47 -20.35 7.80
N VAL A 575 -15.98 -21.45 8.37
CA VAL A 575 -14.68 -22.03 8.05
C VAL A 575 -14.83 -23.53 7.78
N ASP A 576 -14.11 -24.01 6.78
CA ASP A 576 -14.00 -25.42 6.43
C ASP A 576 -13.18 -26.15 7.49
N VAL A 577 -13.77 -27.19 8.07
CA VAL A 577 -13.21 -28.05 9.10
C VAL A 577 -13.26 -29.53 8.69
N SER A 578 -13.45 -29.83 7.39
CA SER A 578 -13.51 -31.20 6.86
C SER A 578 -12.30 -32.06 7.23
N ALA A 579 -11.10 -31.47 7.25
CA ALA A 579 -9.86 -32.11 7.73
C ALA A 579 -9.93 -32.67 9.17
N TYR A 580 -10.93 -32.25 9.95
CA TYR A 580 -11.13 -32.59 11.35
C TYR A 580 -12.45 -33.32 11.62
N GLU A 581 -13.19 -33.77 10.60
CA GLU A 581 -14.46 -34.49 10.79
C GLU A 581 -14.26 -35.75 11.66
N GLY A 582 -15.15 -35.91 12.65
CA GLY A 582 -15.08 -36.95 13.68
C GLY A 582 -14.14 -36.65 14.86
N ARG A 583 -13.35 -35.57 14.84
CA ARG A 583 -12.51 -35.14 15.98
C ARG A 583 -13.31 -34.30 16.97
N THR A 584 -12.76 -34.15 18.18
CA THR A 584 -13.36 -33.32 19.24
C THR A 584 -12.82 -31.89 19.14
N ALA A 585 -13.72 -30.92 19.15
CA ALA A 585 -13.43 -29.49 19.11
C ALA A 585 -13.94 -28.75 20.35
N VAL A 586 -13.36 -27.59 20.61
CA VAL A 586 -13.80 -26.57 21.56
C VAL A 586 -13.79 -25.22 20.85
N ILE A 587 -14.75 -24.36 21.17
CA ILE A 587 -14.77 -22.97 20.70
C ILE A 587 -14.42 -22.06 21.86
N GLU A 588 -13.59 -21.05 21.60
CA GLU A 588 -13.33 -19.95 22.53
C GLU A 588 -13.69 -18.64 21.84
N LEU A 589 -14.61 -17.86 22.42
CA LEU A 589 -14.66 -16.43 22.15
C LEU A 589 -13.62 -15.75 23.01
N HIS A 590 -12.78 -14.89 22.44
CA HIS A 590 -11.72 -14.20 23.15
C HIS A 590 -11.81 -12.70 22.95
N ASP A 591 -11.39 -11.97 23.98
CA ASP A 591 -11.15 -10.55 23.96
C ASP A 591 -9.93 -10.24 24.85
N GLU A 592 -8.80 -9.98 24.19
CA GLU A 592 -7.48 -9.80 24.79
C GLU A 592 -6.97 -8.36 24.61
N GLY A 593 -7.69 -7.54 23.82
CA GLY A 593 -7.35 -6.15 23.49
C GLY A 593 -7.96 -5.10 24.42
N VAL A 594 -7.68 -3.83 24.14
CA VAL A 594 -8.37 -2.67 24.75
C VAL A 594 -8.52 -1.54 23.73
N GLY A 595 -9.55 -0.70 23.90
CA GLY A 595 -9.80 0.46 23.05
C GLY A 595 -10.68 0.17 21.82
N GLY A 596 -10.86 1.16 20.95
CA GLY A 596 -11.89 1.11 19.90
C GLY A 596 -11.80 -0.13 18.99
N TRP A 597 -12.91 -0.86 18.89
CA TRP A 597 -13.05 -2.14 18.18
C TRP A 597 -12.26 -3.33 18.78
N ALA A 598 -11.68 -3.22 19.97
CA ALA A 598 -11.19 -4.37 20.72
C ALA A 598 -12.37 -5.10 21.39
N HIS A 599 -13.25 -5.68 20.58
CA HIS A 599 -14.38 -6.47 21.05
C HIS A 599 -14.91 -7.45 19.98
N VAL A 600 -15.61 -8.49 20.43
CA VAL A 600 -16.32 -9.46 19.60
C VAL A 600 -17.80 -9.54 19.99
N ASN A 601 -18.66 -9.50 18.97
CA ASN A 601 -20.08 -9.85 19.06
C ASN A 601 -20.27 -11.21 18.40
N CYS A 602 -21.01 -12.12 19.03
CA CYS A 602 -21.35 -13.41 18.45
C CYS A 602 -22.83 -13.78 18.69
N ASP A 603 -23.44 -14.34 17.66
CA ASP A 603 -24.75 -14.96 17.66
C ASP A 603 -24.64 -16.33 16.96
N ARG A 604 -25.61 -17.23 17.21
CA ARG A 604 -25.80 -18.57 16.64
C ARG A 604 -24.53 -19.24 16.10
N ILE A 605 -24.04 -20.26 16.80
CA ILE A 605 -22.92 -21.08 16.35
C ILE A 605 -23.48 -22.44 15.88
N TRP A 606 -23.13 -22.89 14.68
CA TRP A 606 -23.63 -24.14 14.11
C TRP A 606 -22.65 -24.79 13.14
N GLN A 607 -22.82 -26.09 12.92
CA GLN A 607 -22.13 -26.85 11.89
C GLN A 607 -23.04 -27.05 10.69
N SER A 608 -22.51 -26.95 9.46
CA SER A 608 -23.25 -27.13 8.21
C SER A 608 -22.43 -27.90 7.18
N ASP A 609 -23.08 -28.70 6.33
CA ASP A 609 -22.43 -29.29 5.15
C ASP A 609 -22.43 -28.34 3.94
N VAL A 610 -23.12 -27.20 4.03
CA VAL A 610 -23.24 -26.18 2.97
C VAL A 610 -22.41 -24.94 3.36
N PRO A 611 -21.64 -24.35 2.43
CA PRO A 611 -20.96 -23.07 2.67
C PRO A 611 -21.96 -21.91 2.90
N ILE A 612 -21.54 -20.89 3.65
CA ILE A 612 -22.42 -19.79 4.06
C ILE A 612 -22.51 -18.64 3.06
N ASP A 613 -21.41 -18.31 2.37
CA ASP A 613 -21.34 -17.26 1.34
C ASP A 613 -20.59 -17.77 0.11
N GLU A 614 -21.10 -18.85 -0.49
CA GLU A 614 -20.54 -19.40 -1.74
C GLU A 614 -20.64 -18.40 -2.89
N ARG A 615 -19.52 -18.19 -3.59
CA ARG A 615 -19.45 -17.35 -4.79
C ARG A 615 -18.94 -18.18 -5.98
N PRO A 616 -19.32 -17.85 -7.22
CA PRO A 616 -18.67 -18.43 -8.40
C PRO A 616 -17.15 -18.20 -8.35
N LEU A 617 -16.36 -19.19 -8.77
CA LEU A 617 -14.89 -19.13 -8.74
C LEU A 617 -14.34 -17.83 -9.36
N ALA A 618 -14.91 -17.37 -10.47
CA ALA A 618 -14.50 -16.13 -11.16
C ALA A 618 -14.86 -14.81 -10.43
N GLU A 619 -15.63 -14.86 -9.34
CA GLU A 619 -15.91 -13.72 -8.46
C GLU A 619 -14.97 -13.63 -7.25
N LEU A 620 -14.19 -14.68 -6.96
CA LEU A 620 -13.25 -14.74 -5.84
C LEU A 620 -11.98 -13.91 -6.16
N PRO A 621 -11.53 -13.01 -5.26
CA PRO A 621 -10.33 -12.18 -5.50
C PRO A 621 -9.02 -12.99 -5.62
N ASP A 622 -8.96 -14.12 -4.93
CA ASP A 622 -7.83 -15.04 -4.83
C ASP A 622 -7.93 -16.24 -5.80
N ALA A 623 -8.94 -16.28 -6.66
CA ALA A 623 -9.00 -17.21 -7.78
C ALA A 623 -8.16 -16.71 -8.97
N GLY A 624 -7.47 -17.64 -9.62
CA GLY A 624 -6.46 -17.31 -10.62
C GLY A 624 -5.54 -18.48 -10.92
N THR A 625 -4.29 -18.17 -11.24
CA THR A 625 -3.22 -19.15 -11.46
C THR A 625 -1.89 -18.65 -10.90
N PHE A 626 -1.01 -19.59 -10.57
CA PHE A 626 0.33 -19.32 -10.05
C PHE A 626 1.30 -20.33 -10.67
N ALA A 627 2.48 -19.91 -11.13
CA ALA A 627 3.43 -20.83 -11.77
C ALA A 627 4.87 -20.60 -11.31
N LEU A 628 5.63 -21.70 -11.23
CA LEU A 628 7.07 -21.72 -11.01
C LEU A 628 7.72 -22.41 -12.22
N ALA A 629 8.69 -21.74 -12.84
CA ALA A 629 9.42 -22.26 -13.98
C ALA A 629 10.91 -21.90 -13.94
N VAL A 630 11.72 -22.72 -14.61
CA VAL A 630 13.09 -22.37 -15.01
C VAL A 630 13.09 -21.92 -16.48
N LEU A 631 13.87 -20.88 -16.77
CA LEU A 631 13.97 -20.26 -18.10
C LEU A 631 15.25 -20.72 -18.80
N GLY A 632 15.16 -20.97 -20.11
CA GLY A 632 16.28 -21.37 -20.98
C GLY A 632 16.85 -22.78 -20.76
N ARG A 633 16.10 -23.70 -20.13
CA ARG A 633 16.58 -25.03 -19.73
C ARG A 633 15.67 -26.18 -20.19
N ASP A 634 16.08 -26.87 -21.25
CA ASP A 634 15.40 -28.06 -21.80
C ASP A 634 15.70 -29.36 -20.99
N ASP A 635 16.66 -29.32 -20.07
CA ASP A 635 17.13 -30.43 -19.25
C ASP A 635 16.51 -30.47 -17.83
N ALA A 636 15.45 -29.68 -17.62
CA ALA A 636 14.74 -29.60 -16.36
C ALA A 636 13.84 -30.82 -16.10
N VAL A 637 13.82 -31.27 -14.85
CA VAL A 637 12.90 -32.28 -14.32
C VAL A 637 11.76 -31.55 -13.61
N VAL A 638 10.55 -31.66 -14.14
CA VAL A 638 9.33 -31.05 -13.58
C VAL A 638 8.46 -32.13 -12.97
N ARG A 639 8.02 -31.93 -11.72
CA ARG A 639 6.94 -32.70 -11.09
C ARG A 639 5.87 -31.72 -10.59
N PRO A 640 4.69 -31.63 -11.25
CA PRO A 640 3.63 -30.69 -10.87
C PRO A 640 3.09 -30.89 -9.45
N SER A 641 3.08 -32.13 -8.95
CA SER A 641 2.90 -32.43 -7.53
C SER A 641 3.87 -33.51 -7.06
N ILE A 642 4.33 -33.39 -5.81
CA ILE A 642 4.98 -34.46 -5.05
C ILE A 642 4.13 -34.86 -3.84
N ALA A 643 4.27 -36.12 -3.38
CA ALA A 643 3.40 -36.72 -2.35
C ALA A 643 3.79 -36.37 -0.90
N ASP A 644 5.03 -35.95 -0.71
CA ASP A 644 5.61 -35.49 0.56
C ASP A 644 6.59 -34.36 0.22
N TRP A 645 6.40 -33.22 0.87
CA TRP A 645 7.21 -32.02 0.68
C TRP A 645 7.56 -31.38 2.04
N SER A 646 7.53 -32.18 3.12
CA SER A 646 7.75 -31.76 4.51
C SER A 646 9.17 -31.26 4.84
N GLY A 647 10.13 -31.42 3.92
CA GLY A 647 11.49 -30.93 4.07
C GLY A 647 12.31 -31.05 2.78
N PRO A 648 13.52 -30.46 2.75
CA PRO A 648 14.30 -30.28 1.53
C PRO A 648 14.70 -31.60 0.85
N ASP A 649 15.00 -32.67 1.61
CA ASP A 649 15.27 -33.98 0.99
C ASP A 649 14.04 -34.58 0.31
N ALA A 650 12.85 -34.44 0.93
CA ALA A 650 11.61 -34.89 0.33
C ALA A 650 11.31 -34.14 -0.99
N TRP A 651 11.68 -32.85 -1.09
CA TRP A 651 11.54 -32.10 -2.34
C TRP A 651 12.27 -32.77 -3.51
N PHE A 652 13.38 -33.47 -3.30
CA PHE A 652 14.05 -34.24 -4.35
C PHE A 652 13.53 -35.68 -4.45
N ASP A 653 13.42 -36.40 -3.33
CA ASP A 653 13.25 -37.86 -3.33
C ASP A 653 11.80 -38.36 -3.36
N SER A 654 10.83 -37.47 -3.16
CA SER A 654 9.42 -37.85 -3.05
C SER A 654 8.82 -38.36 -4.36
N ALA A 655 7.88 -39.28 -4.23
CA ALA A 655 7.09 -39.78 -5.34
C ALA A 655 6.11 -38.71 -5.86
N ASP A 656 5.63 -38.88 -7.10
CA ASP A 656 4.62 -37.99 -7.66
C ASP A 656 3.34 -37.98 -6.81
N GLY A 657 2.82 -36.79 -6.56
CA GLY A 657 1.57 -36.57 -5.83
C GLY A 657 0.32 -36.63 -6.71
N PRO A 658 -0.88 -36.52 -6.13
CA PRO A 658 -2.10 -36.31 -6.90
C PRO A 658 -2.02 -34.97 -7.65
N LEU A 659 -2.65 -34.87 -8.84
CA LEU A 659 -2.73 -33.61 -9.59
C LEU A 659 -3.92 -32.72 -9.17
N GLU A 660 -4.80 -33.25 -8.32
CA GLU A 660 -6.00 -32.57 -7.81
C GLU A 660 -6.30 -32.99 -6.37
N VAL A 661 -6.70 -32.05 -5.51
CA VAL A 661 -7.12 -32.29 -4.11
C VAL A 661 -8.22 -31.33 -3.67
N ASP A 662 -9.05 -31.76 -2.72
CA ASP A 662 -10.00 -30.87 -2.03
C ASP A 662 -9.22 -29.91 -1.11
N GLY A 663 -9.21 -28.62 -1.47
CA GLY A 663 -8.46 -27.56 -0.80
C GLY A 663 -8.89 -27.26 0.64
N GLY A 664 -10.06 -27.75 1.07
CA GLY A 664 -10.47 -27.71 2.48
C GLY A 664 -9.78 -28.78 3.34
N SER A 665 -9.17 -29.79 2.73
CA SER A 665 -8.60 -30.97 3.42
C SER A 665 -7.15 -31.30 3.07
N GLY A 666 -6.60 -30.72 2.00
CA GLY A 666 -5.23 -30.96 1.56
C GLY A 666 -4.70 -29.88 0.60
N THR A 667 -3.40 -29.94 0.33
CA THR A 667 -2.67 -28.97 -0.50
C THR A 667 -1.75 -29.68 -1.50
N LEU A 668 -1.31 -28.95 -2.53
CA LEU A 668 -0.41 -29.44 -3.58
C LEU A 668 0.90 -28.65 -3.53
N ALA A 669 2.02 -29.31 -3.82
CA ALA A 669 3.30 -28.63 -4.03
C ALA A 669 4.07 -29.26 -5.19
N GLY A 670 4.50 -28.41 -6.13
CA GLY A 670 5.26 -28.82 -7.32
C GLY A 670 6.75 -28.51 -7.17
N THR A 671 7.57 -29.24 -7.93
CA THR A 671 9.03 -29.00 -8.00
C THR A 671 9.52 -28.92 -9.43
N VAL A 672 10.51 -28.06 -9.66
CA VAL A 672 11.30 -27.99 -10.90
C VAL A 672 12.78 -28.01 -10.53
N ALA A 673 13.53 -28.95 -11.09
CA ALA A 673 14.94 -29.16 -10.78
C ALA A 673 15.79 -29.27 -12.05
N ILE A 674 17.01 -28.76 -12.00
CA ILE A 674 17.97 -28.81 -13.11
C ILE A 674 19.31 -29.39 -12.65
N PRO A 675 19.99 -30.20 -13.49
CA PRO A 675 21.36 -30.62 -13.21
C PRO A 675 22.35 -29.46 -13.43
N VAL A 676 23.40 -29.44 -12.62
CA VAL A 676 24.51 -28.47 -12.71
C VAL A 676 25.81 -29.25 -12.55
N ILE A 677 26.72 -29.12 -13.51
CA ILE A 677 28.04 -29.76 -13.48
C ILE A 677 29.07 -28.65 -13.71
N LEU A 678 29.93 -28.42 -12.72
CA LEU A 678 30.91 -27.32 -12.73
C LEU A 678 32.31 -27.86 -12.49
N ALA A 679 33.24 -27.57 -13.40
CA ALA A 679 34.67 -27.76 -13.20
C ALA A 679 35.22 -26.80 -12.11
N PRO A 680 36.43 -27.05 -11.56
CA PRO A 680 37.06 -26.14 -10.60
C PRO A 680 37.14 -24.69 -11.10
N GLY A 681 36.56 -23.75 -10.35
CA GLY A 681 36.50 -22.33 -10.69
C GLY A 681 35.45 -21.95 -11.75
N GLU A 682 34.69 -22.92 -12.29
CA GLU A 682 33.59 -22.66 -13.21
C GLU A 682 32.38 -22.05 -12.47
N GLN A 683 31.60 -21.25 -13.19
CA GLN A 683 30.35 -20.68 -12.69
C GLN A 683 29.22 -20.84 -13.72
N GLN A 684 27.99 -20.97 -13.25
CA GLN A 684 26.79 -20.99 -14.07
C GLN A 684 25.66 -20.21 -13.40
N THR A 685 24.99 -19.35 -14.15
CA THR A 685 23.77 -18.65 -13.73
C THR A 685 22.54 -19.39 -14.23
N VAL A 686 21.53 -19.51 -13.38
CA VAL A 686 20.26 -20.22 -13.63
C VAL A 686 19.12 -19.31 -13.25
N ARG A 687 18.18 -19.08 -14.16
CA ARG A 687 17.05 -18.17 -13.94
C ARG A 687 15.76 -18.94 -13.70
N TYR A 688 15.16 -18.74 -12.53
CA TYR A 688 13.79 -19.14 -12.22
C TYR A 688 12.85 -17.94 -12.26
N ALA A 689 11.56 -18.20 -12.47
CA ALA A 689 10.50 -17.21 -12.37
C ALA A 689 9.33 -17.78 -11.54
N LEU A 690 8.91 -17.02 -10.52
CA LEU A 690 7.59 -17.14 -9.91
C LEU A 690 6.67 -16.14 -10.62
N THR A 691 5.49 -16.58 -11.04
CA THR A 691 4.52 -15.75 -11.77
C THR A 691 3.11 -15.97 -11.21
N TRP A 692 2.29 -14.92 -11.24
CA TRP A 692 0.93 -14.98 -10.73
C TRP A 692 -0.07 -14.29 -11.67
N HIS A 693 -1.32 -14.71 -11.59
CA HIS A 693 -2.43 -14.08 -12.30
C HIS A 693 -3.70 -14.19 -11.48
N PHE A 694 -3.98 -13.15 -10.67
CA PHE A 694 -5.16 -13.01 -9.81
C PHE A 694 -5.94 -11.75 -10.24
N PRO A 695 -6.79 -11.86 -11.27
CA PRO A 695 -7.31 -10.69 -11.96
C PRO A 695 -8.38 -9.95 -11.16
N LYS A 696 -9.11 -10.61 -10.26
CA LYS A 696 -10.29 -10.06 -9.58
C LYS A 696 -9.89 -9.13 -8.43
N ILE A 697 -10.35 -7.88 -8.49
CA ILE A 697 -10.18 -6.91 -7.40
C ILE A 697 -11.20 -7.19 -6.27
N GLY A 698 -10.77 -7.05 -5.01
CA GLY A 698 -11.60 -7.22 -3.81
C GLY A 698 -12.71 -6.18 -3.65
N SER A 699 -13.63 -6.45 -2.72
CA SER A 699 -14.82 -5.66 -2.42
C SER A 699 -14.53 -4.30 -1.76
N ARG A 700 -13.32 -4.10 -1.23
CA ARG A 700 -12.86 -2.85 -0.58
C ARG A 700 -13.01 -1.60 -1.46
N PHE A 701 -13.05 -1.77 -2.77
CA PHE A 701 -13.28 -0.71 -3.76
C PHE A 701 -14.77 -0.41 -4.00
N GLY A 702 -15.70 -0.97 -3.24
CA GLY A 702 -17.15 -0.93 -3.48
C GLY A 702 -17.80 0.45 -3.54
N TYR A 703 -17.12 1.52 -3.12
CA TYR A 703 -17.55 2.90 -3.30
C TYR A 703 -17.29 3.45 -4.72
N ILE A 704 -16.41 2.81 -5.50
CA ILE A 704 -16.14 3.15 -6.90
C ILE A 704 -17.29 2.69 -7.78
N ALA A 705 -17.75 3.54 -8.69
CA ALA A 705 -18.81 3.18 -9.63
C ALA A 705 -18.36 2.02 -10.53
N GLY A 706 -19.10 0.90 -10.49
CA GLY A 706 -18.77 -0.30 -11.28
C GLY A 706 -17.66 -1.19 -10.68
N ALA A 707 -17.30 -1.03 -9.40
CA ALA A 707 -16.22 -1.77 -8.73
C ALA A 707 -16.23 -3.30 -8.97
N ALA A 708 -17.41 -3.93 -9.05
CA ALA A 708 -17.54 -5.37 -9.31
C ALA A 708 -16.88 -5.83 -10.64
N ALA A 709 -16.83 -4.96 -11.64
CA ALA A 709 -16.20 -5.21 -12.94
C ALA A 709 -14.68 -4.97 -12.94
N LEU A 710 -14.11 -4.28 -11.95
CA LEU A 710 -12.68 -3.98 -11.92
C LEU A 710 -11.84 -5.26 -11.88
N ARG A 711 -10.79 -5.28 -12.70
CA ARG A 711 -9.73 -6.28 -12.73
C ARG A 711 -8.35 -5.61 -12.70
N ARG A 712 -7.30 -6.34 -12.30
CA ARG A 712 -5.89 -5.93 -12.44
C ARG A 712 -5.54 -5.75 -13.91
N HIS A 713 -4.76 -4.72 -14.25
CA HIS A 713 -4.43 -4.39 -15.64
C HIS A 713 -3.70 -5.50 -16.40
N TYR A 714 -2.87 -6.30 -15.73
CA TYR A 714 -2.14 -7.39 -16.38
C TYR A 714 -3.07 -8.46 -17.00
N ALA A 715 -4.34 -8.51 -16.60
CA ALA A 715 -5.36 -9.41 -17.16
C ALA A 715 -5.81 -9.03 -18.58
N GLU A 716 -5.49 -7.81 -19.05
CA GLU A 716 -5.66 -7.40 -20.45
C GLU A 716 -4.51 -7.90 -21.34
N THR A 717 -3.37 -8.29 -20.74
CA THR A 717 -2.15 -8.73 -21.43
C THR A 717 -1.98 -10.25 -21.37
N TYR A 718 -2.25 -10.85 -20.22
CA TYR A 718 -2.03 -12.28 -19.95
C TYR A 718 -3.35 -12.95 -19.58
N ALA A 719 -3.58 -14.17 -20.09
CA ALA A 719 -4.76 -14.96 -19.73
C ALA A 719 -4.61 -15.68 -18.38
N ASP A 720 -3.36 -16.03 -18.04
CA ASP A 720 -2.96 -16.80 -16.87
C ASP A 720 -1.45 -16.59 -16.58
N ALA A 721 -0.95 -17.21 -15.51
CA ALA A 721 0.45 -17.17 -15.12
C ALA A 721 1.38 -17.89 -16.12
N ALA A 722 0.88 -18.91 -16.84
CA ALA A 722 1.68 -19.62 -17.85
C ALA A 722 1.98 -18.71 -19.07
N ALA A 723 1.06 -17.82 -19.43
CA ALA A 723 1.30 -16.78 -20.44
C ALA A 723 2.38 -15.77 -20.01
N VAL A 724 2.49 -15.47 -18.71
CA VAL A 724 3.57 -14.63 -18.15
C VAL A 724 4.92 -15.36 -18.22
N VAL A 725 4.95 -16.67 -17.93
CA VAL A 725 6.16 -17.49 -18.13
C VAL A 725 6.57 -17.53 -19.61
N ALA A 726 5.62 -17.63 -20.54
CA ALA A 726 5.90 -17.62 -21.98
C ALA A 726 6.55 -16.30 -22.43
N ASP A 727 6.04 -15.16 -21.96
CA ASP A 727 6.62 -13.85 -22.24
C ASP A 727 8.04 -13.69 -21.66
N LEU A 728 8.27 -14.20 -20.43
CA LEU A 728 9.59 -14.24 -19.83
C LEU A 728 10.55 -15.23 -20.52
N ALA A 729 10.05 -16.30 -21.14
CA ALA A 729 10.86 -17.20 -21.96
C ALA A 729 11.33 -16.54 -23.26
N GLU A 730 10.51 -15.65 -23.86
CA GLU A 730 10.87 -14.89 -25.07
C GLU A 730 11.73 -13.66 -24.77
N ARG A 731 11.41 -12.88 -23.72
CA ARG A 731 11.98 -11.54 -23.48
C ARG A 731 12.78 -11.40 -22.18
N GLY A 732 12.81 -12.43 -21.33
CA GLY A 732 13.38 -12.35 -19.98
C GLY A 732 14.86 -11.96 -19.93
N ASP A 733 15.67 -12.36 -20.91
CA ASP A 733 17.07 -11.94 -21.02
C ASP A 733 17.22 -10.42 -21.24
N ASP A 734 16.44 -9.84 -22.15
CA ASP A 734 16.47 -8.40 -22.45
C ASP A 734 15.93 -7.58 -21.26
N LEU A 735 14.87 -8.07 -20.60
CA LEU A 735 14.28 -7.45 -19.42
C LEU A 735 15.23 -7.48 -18.21
N ALA A 736 15.90 -8.62 -17.97
CA ALA A 736 16.94 -8.75 -16.96
C ALA A 736 18.13 -7.83 -17.26
N ALA A 737 18.63 -7.84 -18.50
CA ALA A 737 19.75 -6.99 -18.92
C ALA A 737 19.43 -5.49 -18.77
N ALA A 738 18.20 -5.05 -19.08
CA ALA A 738 17.78 -3.66 -18.88
C ALA A 738 17.71 -3.28 -17.39
N THR A 739 17.20 -4.19 -16.54
CA THR A 739 17.08 -4.00 -15.09
C THR A 739 18.46 -3.91 -14.43
N HIS A 740 19.35 -4.86 -14.73
CA HIS A 740 20.75 -4.84 -14.30
C HIS A 740 21.49 -3.60 -14.79
N LEU A 741 21.33 -3.22 -16.06
CA LEU A 741 21.96 -2.01 -16.59
C LEU A 741 21.48 -0.75 -15.87
N PHE A 742 20.21 -0.65 -15.49
CA PHE A 742 19.72 0.46 -14.67
C PHE A 742 20.36 0.43 -13.28
N ALA A 743 20.39 -0.72 -12.62
CA ALA A 743 21.00 -0.88 -11.30
C ALA A 743 22.49 -0.51 -11.31
N THR A 744 23.28 -1.00 -12.27
CA THR A 744 24.69 -0.60 -12.48
C THR A 744 24.83 0.90 -12.76
N THR A 745 23.94 1.49 -13.57
CA THR A 745 23.95 2.93 -13.88
C THR A 745 23.73 3.78 -12.62
N TRP A 746 22.83 3.35 -11.74
CA TRP A 746 22.51 4.05 -10.49
C TRP A 746 23.54 3.81 -9.39
N TYR A 747 23.91 2.55 -9.14
CA TYR A 747 24.68 2.15 -7.97
C TYR A 747 26.18 2.04 -8.16
N ASP A 748 26.69 1.76 -9.36
CA ASP A 748 28.12 1.51 -9.60
C ASP A 748 28.77 2.64 -10.42
N ASP A 749 28.14 3.04 -11.52
CA ASP A 749 28.64 4.05 -12.45
C ASP A 749 28.48 5.50 -11.95
N ALA A 750 27.52 5.77 -11.06
CA ALA A 750 27.42 7.04 -10.36
C ALA A 750 28.53 7.21 -9.30
N THR A 751 28.92 8.43 -8.97
CA THR A 751 29.99 8.69 -7.97
C THR A 751 29.50 9.28 -6.65
N LEU A 752 28.18 9.38 -6.46
CA LEU A 752 27.55 9.84 -5.20
C LEU A 752 27.64 8.75 -4.11
N PRO A 753 27.53 9.10 -2.80
CA PRO A 753 27.54 8.13 -1.70
C PRO A 753 26.54 6.99 -1.91
N VAL A 754 26.97 5.74 -1.71
CA VAL A 754 26.13 4.55 -1.96
C VAL A 754 24.88 4.54 -1.06
N TRP A 755 25.05 4.79 0.25
CA TRP A 755 23.92 4.87 1.20
C TRP A 755 22.86 5.91 0.80
N PHE A 756 23.29 7.01 0.16
CA PHE A 756 22.42 8.08 -0.32
C PHE A 756 21.67 7.65 -1.59
N LEU A 757 22.34 6.94 -2.51
CA LEU A 757 21.73 6.34 -3.70
C LEU A 757 20.72 5.25 -3.33
N GLU A 758 21.01 4.45 -2.31
CA GLU A 758 20.07 3.49 -1.73
C GLU A 758 18.84 4.23 -1.17
N ARG A 759 19.02 5.09 -0.16
CA ARG A 759 17.89 5.75 0.52
C ARG A 759 17.02 6.61 -0.40
N THR A 760 17.60 7.27 -1.41
CA THR A 760 16.84 8.14 -2.32
C THR A 760 16.04 7.38 -3.38
N LEU A 761 16.42 6.14 -3.73
CA LEU A 761 15.70 5.32 -4.69
C LEU A 761 14.71 4.35 -4.02
N ILE A 762 15.00 3.83 -2.82
CA ILE A 762 14.20 2.77 -2.18
C ILE A 762 12.68 3.05 -2.18
N PRO A 763 12.16 4.25 -1.82
CA PRO A 763 10.71 4.51 -1.83
C PRO A 763 10.03 4.40 -3.19
N ALA A 764 10.77 4.26 -4.30
CA ALA A 764 10.18 3.87 -5.57
C ALA A 764 9.56 2.45 -5.51
N SER A 765 9.97 1.60 -4.57
CA SER A 765 9.40 0.27 -4.31
C SER A 765 7.89 0.29 -4.02
N THR A 766 7.35 1.41 -3.53
CA THR A 766 5.91 1.62 -3.30
C THR A 766 5.06 1.43 -4.56
N VAL A 767 5.63 1.52 -5.77
CA VAL A 767 4.87 1.19 -7.00
C VAL A 767 4.60 -0.31 -7.14
N ALA A 768 5.36 -1.16 -6.44
CA ALA A 768 5.30 -2.63 -6.44
C ALA A 768 4.65 -3.20 -5.15
N THR A 769 3.76 -2.43 -4.51
CA THR A 769 3.05 -2.81 -3.28
C THR A 769 1.53 -2.65 -3.40
N GLY A 770 0.80 -3.07 -2.37
CA GLY A 770 -0.65 -2.86 -2.27
C GLY A 770 -1.08 -1.39 -2.37
N THR A 771 -0.18 -0.43 -2.14
CA THR A 771 -0.42 1.01 -2.30
C THR A 771 -0.80 1.39 -3.73
N CYS A 772 -0.26 0.71 -4.76
CA CYS A 772 -0.43 1.09 -6.17
C CYS A 772 -1.19 0.05 -6.99
N LEU A 773 -2.18 0.50 -7.77
CA LEU A 773 -2.99 -0.32 -8.65
C LEU A 773 -3.12 0.29 -10.04
N ARG A 774 -3.23 -0.58 -11.04
CA ARG A 774 -3.69 -0.23 -12.39
C ARG A 774 -4.86 -1.14 -12.70
N PHE A 775 -6.00 -0.54 -13.02
CA PHE A 775 -7.19 -1.28 -13.40
C PHE A 775 -7.15 -1.67 -14.89
N HIS A 776 -7.96 -2.65 -15.27
CA HIS A 776 -8.09 -3.16 -16.64
C HIS A 776 -8.31 -2.08 -17.71
N ASP A 777 -9.15 -1.06 -17.44
CA ASP A 777 -9.34 0.14 -18.27
C ASP A 777 -8.08 1.04 -18.42
N GLY A 778 -6.98 0.63 -17.81
CA GLY A 778 -5.67 1.29 -17.77
C GLY A 778 -5.54 2.31 -16.66
N ARG A 779 -6.62 2.62 -15.92
CA ARG A 779 -6.66 3.70 -14.90
C ARG A 779 -5.70 3.40 -13.78
N PHE A 780 -4.76 4.31 -13.54
CA PHE A 780 -3.96 4.31 -12.31
C PHE A 780 -4.83 4.74 -11.11
N TYR A 781 -4.77 3.95 -10.05
CA TYR A 781 -5.36 4.25 -8.74
C TYR A 781 -4.31 3.95 -7.69
N ALA A 782 -4.23 4.75 -6.63
CA ALA A 782 -3.39 4.44 -5.50
C ALA A 782 -3.97 4.93 -4.18
N TRP A 783 -3.59 4.24 -3.11
CA TRP A 783 -3.85 4.61 -1.73
C TRP A 783 -2.82 5.65 -1.26
N GLU A 784 -2.90 6.09 0.00
CA GLU A 784 -1.77 6.79 0.63
C GLU A 784 -0.72 5.82 1.17
N GLY A 785 -1.15 4.76 1.85
CA GLY A 785 -0.34 3.61 2.22
C GLY A 785 -1.13 2.32 1.97
N ILE A 786 -0.56 1.16 2.23
CA ILE A 786 -1.18 -0.14 1.94
C ILE A 786 -2.58 -0.22 2.57
N TYR A 787 -3.61 -0.28 1.71
CA TYR A 787 -5.02 -0.29 2.12
C TYR A 787 -5.43 0.88 3.07
N CYS A 788 -4.67 1.96 3.15
CA CYS A 788 -4.96 3.06 4.08
C CYS A 788 -5.19 4.38 3.34
N CYS A 789 -6.24 5.10 3.77
CA CYS A 789 -6.74 6.34 3.18
C CYS A 789 -7.13 6.22 1.70
N ASP A 790 -8.44 6.12 1.43
CA ASP A 790 -8.98 5.96 0.08
C ASP A 790 -8.65 7.10 -0.91
N GLY A 791 -8.55 6.72 -2.18
CA GLY A 791 -8.30 7.60 -3.32
C GLY A 791 -6.85 8.06 -3.46
N THR A 792 -6.44 8.39 -4.70
CA THR A 792 -5.12 8.95 -5.02
C THR A 792 -4.99 10.37 -4.47
N CYS A 793 -4.79 10.47 -3.15
CA CYS A 793 -4.97 11.70 -2.40
C CYS A 793 -4.02 12.80 -2.87
N THR A 794 -4.60 13.87 -3.45
CA THR A 794 -3.86 14.94 -4.13
C THR A 794 -2.85 15.65 -3.23
N HIS A 795 -3.10 15.76 -1.92
CA HIS A 795 -2.17 16.39 -0.98
C HIS A 795 -1.02 15.47 -0.54
N VAL A 796 -1.21 14.15 -0.46
CA VAL A 796 -0.13 13.19 -0.12
C VAL A 796 0.72 12.89 -1.34
N TRP A 797 0.06 12.61 -2.47
CA TRP A 797 0.72 12.40 -3.76
C TRP A 797 1.36 13.67 -4.32
N ASN A 798 1.15 14.84 -3.68
CA ASN A 798 1.93 16.06 -3.93
C ASN A 798 3.43 15.87 -3.66
N TYR A 799 3.78 14.99 -2.73
CA TYR A 799 5.17 14.72 -2.33
C TYR A 799 5.84 13.67 -3.26
N ALA A 800 5.07 12.84 -3.96
CA ALA A 800 5.58 11.68 -4.68
C ALA A 800 6.37 12.04 -5.96
N GLN A 801 7.69 12.24 -5.83
CA GLN A 801 8.58 12.54 -6.96
C GLN A 801 9.09 11.29 -7.70
N SER A 802 9.28 10.16 -7.01
CA SER A 802 9.78 8.91 -7.62
C SER A 802 8.95 8.48 -8.83
N VAL A 803 7.65 8.25 -8.65
CA VAL A 803 6.74 7.78 -9.70
C VAL A 803 6.64 8.77 -10.87
N GLY A 804 6.56 10.08 -10.62
CA GLY A 804 6.53 11.10 -11.68
C GLY A 804 7.81 11.23 -12.51
N ARG A 805 8.93 10.65 -12.06
CA ARG A 805 10.24 10.70 -12.74
C ARG A 805 10.68 9.34 -13.29
N LEU A 806 10.24 8.25 -12.67
CA LEU A 806 10.53 6.88 -13.09
C LEU A 806 9.42 6.30 -13.98
N PHE A 807 8.15 6.64 -13.74
CA PHE A 807 6.98 6.12 -14.47
C PHE A 807 5.97 7.23 -14.83
N PRO A 808 6.39 8.28 -15.58
CA PRO A 808 5.54 9.45 -15.89
C PRO A 808 4.27 9.15 -16.69
N GLU A 809 4.11 7.95 -17.25
CA GLU A 809 2.83 7.50 -17.82
C GLU A 809 1.73 7.37 -16.75
N LEU A 810 2.03 6.78 -15.59
CA LEU A 810 1.04 6.57 -14.51
C LEU A 810 0.53 7.90 -13.94
N GLU A 811 1.43 8.87 -13.74
CA GLU A 811 1.07 10.19 -13.24
C GLU A 811 0.34 11.03 -14.28
N ARG A 812 0.74 10.98 -15.57
CA ARG A 812 -0.04 11.61 -16.65
C ARG A 812 -1.46 11.05 -16.72
N ASP A 813 -1.61 9.76 -16.49
CA ASP A 813 -2.94 9.14 -16.43
C ASP A 813 -3.78 9.64 -15.26
N ALA A 814 -3.19 9.71 -14.05
CA ALA A 814 -3.85 10.29 -12.88
C ALA A 814 -4.31 11.73 -13.17
N ARG A 815 -3.46 12.56 -13.80
CA ARG A 815 -3.85 13.91 -14.23
C ARG A 815 -5.04 13.90 -15.21
N GLU A 816 -5.04 13.04 -16.23
CA GLU A 816 -6.10 13.03 -17.28
C GLU A 816 -7.43 12.40 -16.84
N ARG A 817 -7.39 11.22 -16.20
CA ARG A 817 -8.59 10.44 -15.86
C ARG A 817 -9.13 10.70 -14.45
N VAL A 818 -8.26 10.96 -13.48
CA VAL A 818 -8.67 11.16 -12.09
C VAL A 818 -8.84 12.65 -11.81
N ASP A 819 -7.74 13.40 -11.76
CA ASP A 819 -7.69 14.76 -11.23
C ASP A 819 -8.47 15.76 -12.11
N TYR A 820 -8.15 15.86 -13.40
CA TYR A 820 -8.94 16.65 -14.36
C TYR A 820 -10.07 15.85 -15.01
N GLY A 821 -10.41 14.68 -14.45
CA GLY A 821 -11.46 13.79 -14.93
C GLY A 821 -12.58 13.64 -13.91
N ILE A 822 -12.65 12.50 -13.24
CA ILE A 822 -13.73 12.17 -12.28
C ILE A 822 -13.80 13.10 -11.05
N ALA A 823 -12.68 13.72 -10.68
CA ALA A 823 -12.58 14.63 -9.54
C ALA A 823 -12.91 16.10 -9.87
N PHE A 824 -13.07 16.45 -11.16
CA PHE A 824 -13.05 17.83 -11.62
C PHE A 824 -14.44 18.45 -11.82
N HIS A 825 -14.70 19.55 -11.12
CA HIS A 825 -15.94 20.32 -11.24
C HIS A 825 -15.81 21.38 -12.34
N ALA A 826 -16.29 21.07 -13.55
CA ALA A 826 -16.04 21.88 -14.75
C ALA A 826 -16.65 23.32 -14.72
N ASP A 827 -17.64 23.56 -13.88
CA ASP A 827 -18.30 24.87 -13.70
C ASP A 827 -17.48 25.82 -12.82
N THR A 828 -16.93 25.32 -11.72
CA THR A 828 -16.15 26.07 -10.73
C THR A 828 -14.65 26.04 -11.03
N GLY A 829 -14.12 24.88 -11.42
CA GLY A 829 -12.69 24.56 -11.43
C GLY A 829 -12.20 23.91 -10.13
N ALA A 830 -13.10 23.62 -9.18
CA ALA A 830 -12.76 22.86 -7.98
C ALA A 830 -12.35 21.42 -8.34
N MET A 831 -11.57 20.79 -7.46
CA MET A 831 -11.15 19.40 -7.62
C MET A 831 -11.23 18.61 -6.30
N ASP A 832 -11.88 17.46 -6.35
CA ASP A 832 -12.09 16.58 -5.20
C ASP A 832 -10.79 15.84 -4.83
N TYR A 833 -10.28 16.10 -3.63
CA TYR A 833 -8.91 15.75 -3.25
C TYR A 833 -8.61 14.24 -3.17
N ARG A 834 -9.64 13.38 -3.04
CA ARG A 834 -9.56 11.91 -3.08
C ARG A 834 -10.36 11.30 -4.24
N GLY A 835 -10.63 12.08 -5.29
CA GLY A 835 -11.42 11.66 -6.44
C GLY A 835 -12.84 11.20 -6.03
N GLU A 836 -13.14 9.93 -6.26
CA GLU A 836 -14.48 9.38 -5.97
C GLU A 836 -14.78 9.24 -4.46
N ALA A 837 -13.75 9.04 -3.62
CA ALA A 837 -13.92 8.66 -2.21
C ALA A 837 -14.37 9.81 -1.31
N HIS A 838 -13.74 10.97 -1.39
CA HIS A 838 -14.11 12.16 -0.61
C HIS A 838 -14.08 13.43 -1.46
N ARG A 839 -15.23 14.13 -1.49
CA ARG A 839 -15.50 15.25 -2.40
C ARG A 839 -15.40 16.59 -1.69
N ARG A 840 -14.17 17.07 -1.55
CA ARG A 840 -13.79 18.38 -0.98
C ARG A 840 -12.51 18.86 -1.66
N VAL A 841 -12.31 20.18 -1.76
CA VAL A 841 -11.04 20.75 -2.20
C VAL A 841 -10.05 20.76 -1.03
N ALA A 842 -8.88 20.14 -1.22
CA ALA A 842 -7.67 20.43 -0.46
C ALA A 842 -6.84 21.45 -1.24
N HIS A 843 -6.52 22.59 -0.64
CA HIS A 843 -5.95 23.75 -1.35
C HIS A 843 -4.49 23.51 -1.74
N ASP A 844 -3.73 22.90 -0.83
CA ASP A 844 -2.39 22.38 -1.08
C ASP A 844 -2.40 21.26 -2.13
N GLY A 845 -3.39 20.37 -2.11
CA GLY A 845 -3.61 19.31 -3.10
C GLY A 845 -3.95 19.84 -4.50
N GLN A 846 -4.76 20.90 -4.61
CA GLN A 846 -5.08 21.54 -5.89
C GLN A 846 -3.90 22.35 -6.44
N CYS A 847 -3.18 23.11 -5.60
CA CYS A 847 -1.92 23.75 -5.98
C CYS A 847 -0.87 22.70 -6.43
N GLY A 848 -0.73 21.64 -5.65
CA GLY A 848 0.16 20.50 -5.91
C GLY A 848 -0.16 19.78 -7.21
N THR A 849 -1.44 19.65 -7.56
CA THR A 849 -1.84 19.03 -8.83
C THR A 849 -1.51 19.90 -10.03
N ILE A 850 -1.65 21.23 -9.94
CA ILE A 850 -1.19 22.15 -11.00
C ILE A 850 0.34 22.06 -11.18
N LEU A 851 1.08 22.00 -10.08
CA LEU A 851 2.54 21.83 -10.07
C LEU A 851 2.98 20.50 -10.69
N ARG A 852 2.38 19.38 -10.26
CA ARG A 852 2.59 18.05 -10.83
C ARG A 852 2.20 18.00 -12.31
N THR A 853 1.13 18.66 -12.73
CA THR A 853 0.77 18.75 -14.16
C THR A 853 1.88 19.37 -15.01
N TYR A 854 2.58 20.38 -14.50
CA TYR A 854 3.75 20.93 -15.18
C TYR A 854 4.95 19.98 -15.18
N ARG A 855 5.18 19.23 -14.09
CA ARG A 855 6.17 18.12 -14.04
C ARG A 855 5.87 17.04 -15.09
N GLU A 856 4.60 16.66 -15.26
CA GLU A 856 4.15 15.64 -16.21
C GLU A 856 4.27 16.11 -17.67
N HIS A 857 4.08 17.42 -17.91
CA HIS A 857 4.39 18.06 -19.18
C HIS A 857 5.91 18.12 -19.43
N GLN A 858 6.72 18.47 -18.43
CA GLN A 858 8.19 18.38 -18.52
C GLN A 858 8.67 16.96 -18.83
N MET A 859 8.02 15.93 -18.27
CA MET A 859 8.28 14.51 -18.51
C MET A 859 7.52 13.93 -19.72
N SER A 860 7.06 14.77 -20.65
CA SER A 860 6.51 14.35 -21.94
C SER A 860 7.47 14.63 -23.10
N ALA A 861 7.41 13.87 -24.19
CA ALA A 861 8.28 14.10 -25.36
C ALA A 861 7.91 15.40 -26.11
N ASP A 862 6.62 15.73 -26.11
CA ASP A 862 6.01 16.86 -26.79
C ASP A 862 4.86 17.48 -25.96
N GLY A 863 4.25 18.54 -26.49
CA GLY A 863 3.15 19.26 -25.82
C GLY A 863 1.76 18.62 -25.96
N ALA A 864 1.61 17.41 -26.52
CA ALA A 864 0.29 16.83 -26.78
C ALA A 864 -0.48 16.50 -25.50
N PHE A 865 0.23 16.13 -24.42
CA PHE A 865 -0.36 15.94 -23.08
C PHE A 865 -1.04 17.22 -22.59
N LEU A 866 -0.27 18.30 -22.44
CA LEU A 866 -0.80 19.59 -21.99
C LEU A 866 -1.89 20.12 -22.92
N GLY A 867 -1.74 19.97 -24.24
CA GLY A 867 -2.75 20.38 -25.21
C GLY A 867 -4.13 19.73 -25.04
N ARG A 868 -4.22 18.51 -24.49
CA ARG A 868 -5.50 17.85 -24.17
C ARG A 868 -6.18 18.45 -22.94
N ILE A 869 -5.42 18.73 -21.88
CA ILE A 869 -5.96 19.09 -20.57
C ILE A 869 -5.96 20.60 -20.26
N TRP A 870 -5.21 21.42 -21.02
CA TRP A 870 -4.98 22.84 -20.72
C TRP A 870 -6.25 23.64 -20.33
N PRO A 871 -7.41 23.50 -20.99
CA PRO A 871 -8.63 24.21 -20.57
C PRO A 871 -9.06 23.89 -19.13
N ARG A 872 -8.87 22.65 -18.66
CA ARG A 872 -9.16 22.23 -17.28
C ARG A 872 -8.09 22.69 -16.30
N VAL A 873 -6.81 22.60 -16.68
CA VAL A 873 -5.67 23.13 -15.89
C VAL A 873 -5.84 24.63 -15.62
N LYS A 874 -6.15 25.39 -16.67
CA LYS A 874 -6.46 26.82 -16.58
C LYS A 874 -7.64 27.08 -15.64
N LYS A 875 -8.75 26.38 -15.82
CA LYS A 875 -9.96 26.54 -15.00
C LYS A 875 -9.73 26.15 -13.53
N ALA A 876 -8.91 25.14 -13.25
CA ALA A 876 -8.48 24.77 -11.90
C ALA A 876 -7.55 25.82 -11.26
N THR A 877 -6.75 26.52 -12.07
CA THR A 877 -5.95 27.66 -11.62
C THR A 877 -6.84 28.88 -11.37
N GLU A 878 -7.84 29.13 -12.23
CA GLU A 878 -8.83 30.20 -12.05
C GLU A 878 -9.64 30.03 -10.76
N TYR A 879 -10.01 28.80 -10.37
CA TYR A 879 -10.64 28.52 -9.07
C TYR A 879 -9.80 29.04 -7.89
N LEU A 880 -8.49 28.78 -7.87
CA LEU A 880 -7.59 29.26 -6.80
C LEU A 880 -7.48 30.78 -6.81
N ILE A 881 -7.46 31.41 -8.00
CA ILE A 881 -7.45 32.88 -8.12
C ILE A 881 -8.77 33.51 -7.65
N ASP A 882 -9.90 32.83 -7.87
CA ASP A 882 -11.20 33.28 -7.38
C ASP A 882 -11.33 33.09 -5.85
N HIS A 883 -10.61 32.12 -5.26
CA HIS A 883 -10.51 31.91 -3.80
C HIS A 883 -9.57 32.93 -3.12
N ASP A 884 -8.42 33.24 -3.73
CA ASP A 884 -7.55 34.40 -3.43
C ASP A 884 -8.41 35.69 -3.39
N ALA A 885 -9.24 35.91 -4.40
CA ALA A 885 -10.18 37.03 -4.42
C ALA A 885 -11.31 37.00 -3.36
N SER A 886 -11.48 35.90 -2.61
CA SER A 886 -12.46 35.81 -1.52
C SER A 886 -11.93 36.29 -0.16
N GLY A 887 -10.62 36.55 -0.07
CA GLY A 887 -9.94 37.11 1.10
C GLY A 887 -10.25 38.59 1.39
N ASP A 888 -9.44 39.18 2.26
CA ASP A 888 -9.66 40.45 2.95
C ASP A 888 -9.39 41.66 2.04
N GLY A 889 -10.27 41.83 1.06
CA GLY A 889 -10.17 42.88 0.05
C GLY A 889 -11.02 42.64 -1.21
N GLY A 890 -11.58 41.43 -1.39
CA GLY A 890 -12.48 41.11 -2.50
C GLY A 890 -11.83 41.17 -3.89
N ARG A 891 -10.50 40.98 -3.97
CA ARG A 891 -9.71 41.01 -5.20
C ARG A 891 -8.54 40.04 -5.05
N ALA A 892 -8.17 39.36 -6.13
CA ALA A 892 -6.98 38.51 -6.12
C ALA A 892 -5.70 39.37 -6.08
N ASP A 893 -4.75 39.02 -5.22
CA ASP A 893 -3.40 39.58 -5.23
C ASP A 893 -2.26 38.61 -4.88
N GLY A 894 -2.53 37.30 -4.91
CA GLY A 894 -1.51 36.26 -4.79
C GLY A 894 -1.39 35.65 -3.39
N VAL A 895 -2.37 35.90 -2.51
CA VAL A 895 -2.41 35.42 -1.13
C VAL A 895 -3.67 34.58 -0.92
N LEU A 896 -3.56 33.50 -0.14
CA LEU A 896 -4.74 32.73 0.31
C LEU A 896 -4.96 33.01 1.80
N GLU A 897 -6.13 33.56 2.12
CA GLU A 897 -6.52 33.99 3.48
C GLU A 897 -7.78 33.28 4.00
N ALA A 898 -8.69 32.93 3.10
CA ALA A 898 -9.94 32.24 3.41
C ALA A 898 -9.69 30.78 3.88
N GLU A 899 -10.76 29.99 4.00
CA GLU A 899 -10.68 28.58 4.39
C GLU A 899 -9.68 27.81 3.52
N GLN A 900 -8.67 27.21 4.15
CA GLN A 900 -7.59 26.46 3.52
C GLN A 900 -7.51 25.05 4.12
N TYR A 901 -8.40 24.17 3.67
CA TYR A 901 -8.32 22.73 3.96
C TYR A 901 -7.06 22.13 3.33
N ASN A 902 -6.31 21.30 4.08
CA ASN A 902 -4.93 20.91 3.75
C ASN A 902 -4.52 19.52 4.28
N THR A 903 -3.27 19.08 4.02
CA THR A 903 -2.74 17.74 4.38
C THR A 903 -2.71 17.39 5.88
N LEU A 904 -3.03 18.31 6.78
CA LEU A 904 -3.21 18.04 8.21
C LEU A 904 -4.68 17.73 8.56
N ASP A 905 -5.46 17.36 7.52
CA ASP A 905 -6.89 17.01 7.53
C ASP A 905 -7.82 18.03 8.23
N ALA A 906 -7.34 19.28 8.38
CA ALA A 906 -8.02 20.39 9.03
C ALA A 906 -8.14 21.61 8.12
N SER A 907 -9.15 22.47 8.38
CA SER A 907 -9.29 23.77 7.73
C SER A 907 -8.55 24.83 8.54
N TRP A 908 -7.55 25.47 7.94
CA TRP A 908 -6.84 26.61 8.52
C TRP A 908 -7.31 27.92 7.85
N TYR A 909 -7.05 29.07 8.49
CA TYR A 909 -7.52 30.39 8.07
C TYR A 909 -6.46 31.45 8.36
N GLY A 910 -6.44 32.52 7.56
CA GLY A 910 -5.44 33.58 7.63
C GLY A 910 -4.31 33.37 6.63
N GLU A 911 -3.26 34.20 6.74
CA GLU A 911 -2.15 34.22 5.81
C GLU A 911 -1.16 33.11 6.14
N ILE A 912 -1.24 32.00 5.40
CA ILE A 912 -0.44 30.78 5.66
C ILE A 912 0.75 30.71 4.69
N PRO A 913 2.02 30.82 5.16
CA PRO A 913 3.19 30.89 4.28
C PRO A 913 3.34 29.71 3.32
N TRP A 914 3.06 28.49 3.78
CA TRP A 914 3.28 27.29 2.97
C TRP A 914 2.22 27.08 1.88
N ILE A 915 0.94 27.31 2.21
CA ILE A 915 -0.17 27.17 1.26
C ILE A 915 -0.16 28.32 0.25
N THR A 916 0.05 29.57 0.71
CA THR A 916 0.26 30.71 -0.20
C THR A 916 1.53 30.52 -1.04
N GLY A 917 2.62 30.01 -0.47
CA GLY A 917 3.84 29.66 -1.22
C GLY A 917 3.60 28.60 -2.31
N LEU A 918 2.82 27.56 -2.02
CA LEU A 918 2.38 26.57 -3.02
C LEU A 918 1.49 27.20 -4.10
N TYR A 919 0.58 28.11 -3.74
CA TYR A 919 -0.27 28.84 -4.70
C TYR A 919 0.56 29.73 -5.62
N VAL A 920 1.52 30.50 -5.09
CA VAL A 920 2.47 31.28 -5.89
C VAL A 920 3.28 30.37 -6.83
N ALA A 921 3.76 29.22 -6.36
CA ALA A 921 4.44 28.25 -7.21
C ALA A 921 3.51 27.70 -8.31
N ALA A 922 2.25 27.38 -7.99
CA ALA A 922 1.25 26.90 -8.94
C ALA A 922 0.91 27.98 -9.99
N LEU A 923 0.85 29.25 -9.62
CA LEU A 923 0.72 30.37 -10.56
C LEU A 923 1.94 30.49 -11.49
N ARG A 924 3.17 30.26 -11.00
CA ARG A 924 4.37 30.20 -11.87
C ARG A 924 4.27 29.04 -12.85
N ALA A 925 3.89 27.84 -12.40
CA ALA A 925 3.70 26.66 -13.25
C ALA A 925 2.60 26.86 -14.29
N ALA A 926 1.47 27.44 -13.88
CA ALA A 926 0.37 27.79 -14.78
C ALA A 926 0.79 28.83 -15.83
N ALA A 927 1.69 29.77 -15.49
CA ALA A 927 2.22 30.71 -16.47
C ALA A 927 3.14 30.07 -17.50
N GLU A 928 4.01 29.13 -17.10
CA GLU A 928 4.85 28.36 -18.03
C GLU A 928 4.02 27.45 -18.94
N MET A 929 3.03 26.75 -18.38
CA MET A 929 2.08 25.95 -19.16
C MET A 929 1.23 26.82 -20.10
N ALA A 930 0.84 28.02 -19.67
CA ALA A 930 0.10 28.96 -20.52
C ALA A 930 0.94 29.44 -21.71
N ASP A 931 2.23 29.73 -21.53
CA ASP A 931 3.11 30.08 -22.65
C ASP A 931 3.29 28.88 -23.62
N ASP A 932 3.49 27.66 -23.11
CA ASP A 932 3.60 26.44 -23.94
C ASP A 932 2.29 26.11 -24.68
N ALA A 933 1.13 26.46 -24.09
CA ALA A 933 -0.20 26.31 -24.71
C ALA A 933 -0.62 27.52 -25.57
N GLY A 934 0.16 28.60 -25.61
CA GLY A 934 -0.10 29.81 -26.40
C GLY A 934 -1.08 30.84 -25.78
N ASP A 935 -1.42 30.73 -24.50
CA ASP A 935 -2.29 31.67 -23.77
C ASP A 935 -1.47 32.74 -23.02
N ALA A 936 -0.79 33.59 -23.78
CA ALA A 936 0.07 34.66 -23.23
C ALA A 936 -0.68 35.66 -22.31
N ALA A 937 -2.01 35.79 -22.46
CA ALA A 937 -2.82 36.66 -21.62
C ALA A 937 -3.02 36.06 -20.22
N PHE A 938 -3.33 34.77 -20.13
CA PHE A 938 -3.40 34.07 -18.85
C PHE A 938 -2.01 33.98 -18.20
N ALA A 939 -0.98 33.70 -18.98
CA ALA A 939 0.41 33.66 -18.51
C ALA A 939 0.85 34.99 -17.85
N ALA A 940 0.45 36.13 -18.42
CA ALA A 940 0.71 37.44 -17.84
C ALA A 940 -0.07 37.70 -16.53
N ARG A 941 -1.34 37.28 -16.45
CA ARG A 941 -2.17 37.35 -15.22
C ARG A 941 -1.52 36.55 -14.09
N CYS A 942 -1.17 35.28 -14.36
CA CYS A 942 -0.55 34.41 -13.36
C CYS A 942 0.82 34.92 -12.90
N ARG A 943 1.67 35.43 -13.82
CA ARG A 943 2.93 36.08 -13.44
C ARG A 943 2.72 37.29 -12.51
N THR A 944 1.77 38.16 -12.83
CA THR A 944 1.50 39.36 -12.02
C THR A 944 1.02 39.01 -10.60
N LEU A 945 0.14 38.01 -10.46
CA LEU A 945 -0.31 37.53 -9.15
C LEU A 945 0.83 36.83 -8.39
N ALA A 946 1.65 36.03 -9.06
CA ALA A 946 2.79 35.36 -8.43
C ALA A 946 3.89 36.34 -7.99
N ASP A 947 4.12 37.43 -8.74
CA ASP A 947 5.03 38.51 -8.35
C ASP A 947 4.52 39.25 -7.10
N ALA A 948 3.20 39.48 -7.01
CA ALA A 948 2.57 40.13 -5.87
C ALA A 948 2.59 39.22 -4.62
N GLY A 949 2.18 37.95 -4.74
CA GLY A 949 2.23 36.97 -3.66
C GLY A 949 3.64 36.74 -3.12
N SER A 950 4.66 36.61 -4.00
CA SER A 950 6.07 36.57 -3.58
C SER A 950 6.48 37.81 -2.77
N ALA A 951 6.09 39.01 -3.23
CA ALA A 951 6.42 40.24 -2.51
C ALA A 951 5.69 40.37 -1.16
N HIS A 952 4.50 39.77 -1.03
CA HIS A 952 3.73 39.73 0.20
C HIS A 952 4.30 38.74 1.22
N LEU A 953 4.63 37.51 0.78
CA LEU A 953 5.29 36.49 1.61
C LEU A 953 6.55 37.04 2.31
N ASP A 954 7.42 37.74 1.58
CA ASP A 954 8.63 38.37 2.13
C ASP A 954 8.40 39.72 2.82
N GLY A 955 7.34 40.45 2.46
CA GLY A 955 7.06 41.79 2.99
C GLY A 955 6.21 41.81 4.26
N ALA A 956 5.37 40.79 4.47
CA ALA A 956 4.38 40.72 5.55
C ALA A 956 4.57 39.51 6.47
N LEU A 957 4.89 38.33 5.92
CA LEU A 957 4.99 37.08 6.70
C LEU A 957 6.41 36.78 7.23
N TRP A 958 7.44 37.44 6.69
CA TRP A 958 8.79 37.32 7.24
C TRP A 958 8.90 38.01 8.61
N ASN A 959 9.30 37.26 9.64
CA ASN A 959 9.52 37.80 10.98
C ASN A 959 11.03 37.89 11.30
N ASP A 960 11.59 39.11 11.29
CA ASP A 960 13.00 39.40 11.62
C ASP A 960 13.45 38.92 13.01
N THR A 961 12.53 38.79 13.97
CA THR A 961 12.85 38.32 15.33
C THR A 961 12.98 36.79 15.37
N TYR A 962 12.14 36.09 14.60
CA TYR A 962 12.12 34.63 14.56
C TYR A 962 13.11 34.07 13.53
N GLY A 963 13.37 34.82 12.45
CA GLY A 963 14.21 34.43 11.33
C GLY A 963 13.56 33.34 10.47
N TYR A 964 12.23 33.32 10.39
CA TYR A 964 11.43 32.42 9.58
C TYR A 964 10.05 33.05 9.28
N TYR A 965 9.25 32.41 8.44
CA TYR A 965 7.93 32.92 8.05
C TYR A 965 6.86 32.52 9.06
N GLU A 966 6.09 33.50 9.54
CA GLU A 966 5.03 33.34 10.53
C GLU A 966 3.66 33.19 9.85
N HIS A 967 2.77 32.37 10.43
CA HIS A 967 1.37 32.29 10.03
C HIS A 967 0.59 33.38 10.77
N VAL A 968 0.10 34.38 10.02
CA VAL A 968 -0.77 35.43 10.57
C VAL A 968 -2.20 34.89 10.65
N VAL A 969 -2.59 34.49 11.86
CA VAL A 969 -3.90 33.88 12.14
C VAL A 969 -5.03 34.87 11.90
N ASP A 970 -6.08 34.45 11.19
CA ASP A 970 -7.30 35.22 11.02
C ASP A 970 -8.00 35.48 12.38
N PRO A 971 -8.17 36.75 12.81
CA PRO A 971 -8.86 37.07 14.06
C PRO A 971 -10.33 36.62 14.13
N ALA A 972 -11.00 36.41 12.99
CA ALA A 972 -12.37 35.91 12.93
C ALA A 972 -12.47 34.40 13.19
N HIS A 973 -11.37 33.66 12.95
CA HIS A 973 -11.25 32.21 13.14
C HIS A 973 -10.09 31.87 14.10
N ALA A 974 -9.87 32.72 15.12
CA ALA A 974 -8.77 32.57 16.08
C ALA A 974 -8.85 31.31 16.96
N ASP A 975 -9.96 30.56 16.90
CA ASP A 975 -10.15 29.26 17.51
C ASP A 975 -10.03 28.08 16.52
N ALA A 976 -9.70 28.31 15.25
CA ALA A 976 -9.30 27.26 14.33
C ALA A 976 -7.84 26.81 14.59
N THR A 977 -7.51 25.56 14.29
CA THR A 977 -6.13 25.06 14.37
C THR A 977 -5.22 25.84 13.43
N ASN A 978 -4.04 26.19 13.92
CA ASN A 978 -3.06 27.01 13.22
C ASN A 978 -1.65 26.72 13.74
N SER A 979 -0.63 27.07 12.95
CA SER A 979 0.77 27.06 13.40
C SER A 979 1.17 28.33 14.16
N ASN A 980 0.49 29.47 13.94
CA ASN A 980 0.89 30.81 14.40
C ASN A 980 2.41 31.10 14.26
N ARG A 981 3.09 31.35 15.37
CA ARG A 981 4.53 31.62 15.54
C ARG A 981 5.39 30.36 15.41
N GLY A 982 4.79 29.20 15.19
CA GLY A 982 5.46 27.92 15.09
C GLY A 982 6.38 27.86 13.87
N CYS A 983 7.59 27.36 14.06
CA CYS A 983 8.52 27.01 13.00
C CYS A 983 7.99 25.73 12.33
N HIS A 984 7.10 25.88 11.35
CA HIS A 984 6.49 24.77 10.61
C HIS A 984 7.41 24.30 9.48
N ILE A 985 7.60 22.98 9.33
CA ILE A 985 8.54 22.38 8.37
C ILE A 985 8.25 22.79 6.92
N ASP A 986 6.98 22.75 6.50
CA ASP A 986 6.59 23.07 5.13
C ASP A 986 6.52 24.55 4.79
N GLN A 987 6.88 25.49 5.69
CA GLN A 987 6.77 26.95 5.46
C GLN A 987 7.35 27.45 4.12
N LEU A 988 8.27 26.70 3.50
CA LEU A 988 8.91 26.98 2.21
C LEU A 988 8.58 25.97 1.09
N TYR A 989 7.53 25.14 1.20
CA TYR A 989 7.28 24.04 0.26
C TYR A 989 7.07 24.51 -1.19
N GLY A 990 6.46 25.68 -1.40
CA GLY A 990 6.43 26.33 -2.71
C GLY A 990 7.82 26.58 -3.33
N GLN A 991 8.84 26.89 -2.51
CA GLN A 991 10.22 27.05 -2.97
C GLN A 991 10.86 25.72 -3.36
N THR A 992 10.57 24.63 -2.63
CA THR A 992 10.99 23.28 -3.00
C THR A 992 10.46 22.93 -4.39
N TYR A 993 9.16 23.16 -4.61
CA TYR A 993 8.53 22.93 -5.90
C TYR A 993 9.09 23.81 -7.03
N ALA A 994 9.36 25.09 -6.74
CA ALA A 994 9.97 25.97 -7.72
C ALA A 994 11.35 25.46 -8.18
N HIS A 995 12.18 24.92 -7.27
CA HIS A 995 13.44 24.27 -7.64
C HIS A 995 13.25 22.97 -8.42
N GLN A 996 12.31 22.10 -8.02
CA GLN A 996 12.06 20.82 -8.71
C GLN A 996 11.57 20.98 -10.16
N LEU A 997 10.92 22.11 -10.47
CA LEU A 997 10.31 22.39 -11.77
C LEU A 997 11.02 23.51 -12.57
N GLY A 998 12.13 24.06 -12.07
CA GLY A 998 12.88 25.13 -12.74
C GLY A 998 12.10 26.44 -12.89
N LEU A 999 11.20 26.74 -11.93
CA LEU A 999 10.37 27.94 -11.91
C LEU A 999 11.11 29.14 -11.28
N PRO A 1000 10.64 30.39 -11.53
CA PRO A 1000 11.06 31.54 -10.74
C PRO A 1000 10.88 31.31 -9.24
N ARG A 1001 11.77 31.90 -8.42
CA ARG A 1001 11.69 31.79 -6.96
C ARG A 1001 10.34 32.29 -6.43
N VAL A 1002 9.90 31.66 -5.34
CA VAL A 1002 8.72 32.05 -4.57
C VAL A 1002 9.10 32.99 -3.43
N PHE A 1003 10.25 32.74 -2.78
CA PHE A 1003 10.73 33.48 -1.61
C PHE A 1003 12.15 34.03 -1.84
N GLU A 1004 12.46 35.15 -1.18
CA GLU A 1004 13.78 35.79 -1.16
C GLU A 1004 14.85 34.82 -0.63
N ARG A 1005 16.03 34.84 -1.25
CA ARG A 1005 17.06 33.82 -1.06
C ARG A 1005 17.74 33.88 0.30
N GLN A 1006 18.05 35.06 0.83
CA GLN A 1006 18.64 35.21 2.15
C GLN A 1006 17.64 34.80 3.24
N HIS A 1007 16.39 35.26 3.16
CA HIS A 1007 15.31 34.83 4.06
C HIS A 1007 15.09 33.31 4.01
N THR A 1008 14.97 32.72 2.81
CA THR A 1008 14.87 31.26 2.60
C THR A 1008 15.98 30.52 3.35
N ARG A 1009 17.24 30.93 3.17
CA ARG A 1009 18.39 30.28 3.81
C ARG A 1009 18.41 30.45 5.33
N THR A 1010 17.96 31.59 5.84
CA THR A 1010 17.85 31.84 7.28
C THR A 1010 16.75 31.00 7.91
N ALA A 1011 15.58 30.91 7.27
CA ALA A 1011 14.48 30.02 7.68
C ALA A 1011 14.90 28.54 7.67
N LEU A 1012 15.58 28.08 6.62
CA LEU A 1012 16.15 26.72 6.56
C LEU A 1012 17.16 26.44 7.68
N THR A 1013 18.04 27.41 7.98
CA THR A 1013 18.99 27.29 9.10
C THR A 1013 18.25 27.15 10.43
N ASN A 1014 17.14 27.88 10.61
CA ASN A 1014 16.32 27.81 11.81
C ASN A 1014 15.47 26.53 11.86
N LEU A 1015 14.96 26.00 10.75
CA LEU A 1015 14.30 24.70 10.68
C LEU A 1015 15.23 23.56 11.12
N VAL A 1016 16.45 23.50 10.57
CA VAL A 1016 17.47 22.53 10.99
C VAL A 1016 17.88 22.73 12.46
N ARG A 1017 17.81 23.97 12.97
CA ARG A 1017 18.13 24.26 14.37
C ARG A 1017 17.02 23.86 15.34
N TYR A 1018 15.76 24.11 15.02
CA TYR A 1018 14.63 23.99 15.96
C TYR A 1018 13.85 22.70 15.79
N ASN A 1019 13.68 22.21 14.56
CA ASN A 1019 12.84 21.05 14.24
C ASN A 1019 13.63 19.74 14.12
N HIS A 1020 14.88 19.79 13.65
CA HIS A 1020 15.71 18.60 13.50
C HIS A 1020 16.39 18.23 14.84
N LEU A 1021 15.85 17.23 15.52
CA LEU A 1021 16.23 16.86 16.88
C LEU A 1021 16.97 15.51 16.89
N PRO A 1022 17.96 15.31 17.79
CA PRO A 1022 18.67 14.04 17.93
C PRO A 1022 17.87 12.95 18.66
N ASP A 1023 16.78 13.35 19.34
CA ASP A 1023 15.75 12.49 19.90
C ASP A 1023 14.43 13.22 19.65
N ALA A 1024 13.74 12.87 18.57
CA ALA A 1024 12.50 13.56 18.18
C ALA A 1024 11.33 13.18 19.10
N GLN A 1025 11.31 11.94 19.59
CA GLN A 1025 10.26 11.44 20.48
C GLN A 1025 10.25 12.19 21.82
N ALA A 1026 11.42 12.59 22.32
CA ALA A 1026 11.54 13.41 23.54
C ALA A 1026 10.90 14.81 23.44
N TYR A 1027 10.57 15.32 22.24
CA TYR A 1027 9.94 16.62 22.08
C TYR A 1027 8.47 16.65 22.52
N GLN A 1028 7.77 15.50 22.47
CA GLN A 1028 6.35 15.41 22.82
C GLN A 1028 6.07 15.83 24.27
N ASP A 1029 7.00 15.53 25.18
CA ASP A 1029 6.93 15.95 26.59
C ASP A 1029 7.19 17.46 26.81
N GLU A 1030 7.80 18.15 25.83
CA GLU A 1030 8.23 19.55 25.95
C GLU A 1030 7.40 20.55 25.10
N SER A 1031 6.73 20.08 24.05
CA SER A 1031 6.02 20.92 23.07
C SER A 1031 4.79 21.62 23.63
N GLY A 1032 4.10 20.99 24.60
CA GLY A 1032 2.79 21.43 25.10
C GLY A 1032 1.61 20.98 24.24
N ILE A 1033 1.88 20.32 23.10
CA ILE A 1033 0.89 19.62 22.28
C ILE A 1033 0.81 18.17 22.79
N VAL A 1034 -0.40 17.64 22.98
CA VAL A 1034 -0.62 16.30 23.53
C VAL A 1034 -0.90 15.29 22.42
N GLY A 1035 -0.21 14.15 22.47
CA GLY A 1035 -0.37 13.03 21.54
C GLY A 1035 0.56 13.10 20.33
N GLY A 1036 0.32 12.20 19.38
CA GLY A 1036 1.05 12.06 18.12
C GLY A 1036 1.39 10.59 17.87
N ARG A 1037 1.34 10.15 16.61
CA ARG A 1037 1.70 8.79 16.23
C ARG A 1037 3.21 8.59 16.25
N THR A 1038 3.62 7.36 16.57
CA THR A 1038 5.03 7.04 16.84
C THR A 1038 5.78 6.76 15.54
N TYR A 1039 6.28 7.80 14.89
CA TYR A 1039 7.19 7.70 13.73
C TYR A 1039 8.66 8.00 14.09
N SER A 1040 8.99 7.96 15.37
CA SER A 1040 10.35 8.01 15.92
C SER A 1040 10.34 7.29 17.26
N THR A 1041 11.33 6.45 17.57
CA THR A 1041 11.51 5.92 18.94
C THR A 1041 12.56 6.72 19.71
N GLN A 1042 12.70 6.45 21.01
CA GLN A 1042 13.64 7.15 21.88
C GLN A 1042 15.08 7.06 21.35
N GLY A 1043 15.80 8.19 21.35
CA GLY A 1043 17.16 8.30 20.85
C GLY A 1043 17.29 8.25 19.31
N GLU A 1044 16.19 8.30 18.58
CA GLU A 1044 16.22 8.44 17.12
C GLU A 1044 16.15 9.92 16.70
N ALA A 1045 17.05 10.29 15.79
CA ALA A 1045 17.04 11.62 15.19
C ALA A 1045 15.90 11.75 14.18
N GLY A 1046 15.22 12.89 14.17
CA GLY A 1046 14.11 13.17 13.28
C GLY A 1046 13.72 14.64 13.29
N THR A 1047 13.04 15.07 12.24
CA THR A 1047 12.60 16.45 12.06
C THR A 1047 11.12 16.57 12.37
N VAL A 1048 10.80 17.16 13.52
CA VAL A 1048 9.43 17.34 14.01
C VAL A 1048 8.69 18.38 13.16
N MET A 1049 7.42 18.12 12.84
CA MET A 1049 6.61 18.95 11.95
C MET A 1049 6.55 20.43 12.35
N CYS A 1050 6.32 20.74 13.64
CA CYS A 1050 6.27 22.14 14.11
C CYS A 1050 6.87 22.31 15.51
N THR A 1051 7.58 23.42 15.73
CA THR A 1051 8.16 23.77 17.04
C THR A 1051 7.92 25.25 17.38
N TRP A 1052 7.77 25.59 18.67
CA TRP A 1052 7.46 26.97 19.11
C TRP A 1052 8.59 27.62 19.94
N PRO A 1053 9.77 27.93 19.36
CA PRO A 1053 10.89 28.55 20.08
C PRO A 1053 10.59 29.94 20.65
N PHE A 1054 9.49 30.59 20.21
CA PHE A 1054 9.02 31.90 20.69
C PHE A 1054 7.62 31.85 21.35
N GLY A 1055 7.14 30.65 21.72
CA GLY A 1055 5.81 30.41 22.29
C GLY A 1055 4.67 30.46 21.26
N GLY A 1056 3.46 30.06 21.66
CA GLY A 1056 2.28 29.96 20.78
C GLY A 1056 1.66 28.56 20.67
N ALA A 1057 2.35 27.52 21.15
CA ALA A 1057 1.83 26.14 21.23
C ALA A 1057 0.57 26.01 22.09
N ASP A 1058 0.38 26.92 23.05
CA ASP A 1058 -0.81 27.03 23.92
C ASP A 1058 -2.05 27.57 23.20
N THR A 1059 -1.88 28.18 22.02
CA THR A 1059 -2.97 28.75 21.20
C THR A 1059 -3.08 28.14 19.80
N ALA A 1060 -2.04 27.46 19.31
CA ALA A 1060 -2.03 26.75 18.03
C ALA A 1060 -3.14 25.68 17.86
N PRO A 1061 -3.52 24.89 18.89
CA PRO A 1061 -4.62 23.94 18.80
C PRO A 1061 -5.97 24.56 18.43
N GLY A 1062 -6.24 25.76 18.95
CA GLY A 1062 -7.59 26.33 18.96
C GLY A 1062 -8.60 25.42 19.68
N ASN A 1063 -9.79 25.29 19.11
CA ASN A 1063 -10.83 24.31 19.40
C ASN A 1063 -10.74 23.07 18.46
N GLY A 1064 -9.58 22.85 17.83
CA GLY A 1064 -9.38 21.78 16.85
C GLY A 1064 -9.48 20.36 17.44
N ASP A 1065 -9.60 19.37 16.56
CA ASP A 1065 -9.56 17.96 16.93
C ASP A 1065 -8.19 17.63 17.56
N PRO A 1066 -8.12 17.16 18.81
CA PRO A 1066 -6.86 16.85 19.47
C PRO A 1066 -5.98 15.83 18.71
N GLY A 1067 -6.59 14.89 17.99
CA GLY A 1067 -5.88 13.89 17.18
C GLY A 1067 -5.24 14.47 15.93
N LEU A 1068 -5.83 15.51 15.32
CA LEU A 1068 -5.23 16.22 14.19
C LEU A 1068 -4.18 17.25 14.64
N VAL A 1069 -4.44 17.94 15.76
CA VAL A 1069 -3.48 18.87 16.38
C VAL A 1069 -2.19 18.13 16.80
N ALA A 1070 -2.32 16.88 17.22
CA ALA A 1070 -1.20 16.02 17.59
C ALA A 1070 -0.17 15.80 16.47
N TYR A 1071 -0.53 16.00 15.19
CA TYR A 1071 0.39 15.89 14.05
C TYR A 1071 1.62 16.80 14.17
N PHE A 1072 1.51 17.93 14.88
CA PHE A 1072 2.65 18.82 15.10
C PHE A 1072 3.83 18.17 15.83
N ASN A 1073 3.58 17.10 16.60
CA ASN A 1073 4.57 16.30 17.32
C ASN A 1073 5.16 15.15 16.47
N GLU A 1074 4.66 14.92 15.26
CA GLU A 1074 5.05 13.78 14.42
C GLU A 1074 6.27 14.07 13.53
N VAL A 1075 6.90 13.01 13.04
CA VAL A 1075 8.05 13.05 12.11
C VAL A 1075 7.64 12.36 10.80
N TRP A 1076 7.26 13.14 9.79
CA TRP A 1076 6.81 12.61 8.49
C TRP A 1076 7.96 12.52 7.49
N THR A 1077 8.26 11.31 7.03
CA THR A 1077 9.37 11.02 6.11
C THR A 1077 9.30 11.86 4.83
N GLY A 1078 8.10 12.07 4.28
CA GLY A 1078 7.91 12.89 3.09
C GLY A 1078 8.24 14.37 3.30
N GLN A 1079 7.98 14.92 4.50
CA GLN A 1079 8.35 16.29 4.86
C GLN A 1079 9.86 16.42 5.15
N GLU A 1080 10.49 15.40 5.75
CA GLU A 1080 11.95 15.38 5.92
C GLU A 1080 12.69 15.37 4.58
N TYR A 1081 12.22 14.58 3.61
CA TYR A 1081 12.75 14.58 2.25
C TYR A 1081 12.43 15.88 1.50
N GLN A 1082 11.27 16.51 1.73
CA GLN A 1082 10.94 17.84 1.22
C GLN A 1082 11.98 18.87 1.69
N LEU A 1083 12.33 18.84 2.98
CA LEU A 1083 13.29 19.75 3.59
C LEU A 1083 14.70 19.49 3.06
N ALA A 1084 15.13 18.22 3.02
CA ALA A 1084 16.43 17.82 2.51
C ALA A 1084 16.62 18.22 1.03
N ALA A 1085 15.59 18.07 0.20
CA ALA A 1085 15.63 18.52 -1.19
C ALA A 1085 15.82 20.04 -1.31
N LEU A 1086 15.14 20.83 -0.48
CA LEU A 1086 15.27 22.29 -0.47
C LEU A 1086 16.64 22.75 0.09
N LEU A 1087 17.12 22.10 1.15
CA LEU A 1087 18.47 22.32 1.69
C LEU A 1087 19.54 22.08 0.60
N PHE A 1088 19.47 20.96 -0.14
CA PHE A 1088 20.36 20.75 -1.28
C PHE A 1088 20.19 21.86 -2.33
N ALA A 1089 18.97 22.21 -2.73
CA ALA A 1089 18.72 23.20 -3.77
C ALA A 1089 19.32 24.59 -3.44
N GLU A 1090 19.27 25.01 -2.17
CA GLU A 1090 19.88 26.25 -1.68
C GLU A 1090 21.39 26.17 -1.41
N GLY A 1091 22.00 24.99 -1.51
CA GLY A 1091 23.43 24.76 -1.29
C GLY A 1091 23.81 24.54 0.18
N MET A 1092 22.90 24.00 0.99
CA MET A 1092 23.07 23.56 2.38
C MET A 1092 23.21 22.03 2.41
N ALA A 1093 24.27 21.53 1.76
CA ALA A 1093 24.45 20.11 1.48
C ALA A 1093 24.77 19.27 2.72
N ASP A 1094 25.48 19.84 3.69
CA ASP A 1094 25.83 19.13 4.93
C ASP A 1094 24.57 18.87 5.77
N GLU A 1095 23.70 19.87 5.88
CA GLU A 1095 22.42 19.79 6.56
C GLU A 1095 21.45 18.84 5.84
N ALA A 1096 21.42 18.89 4.50
CA ALA A 1096 20.60 17.97 3.69
C ALA A 1096 21.03 16.51 3.86
N LEU A 1097 22.33 16.24 3.91
CA LEU A 1097 22.87 14.90 4.21
C LEU A 1097 22.48 14.45 5.62
N ALA A 1098 22.53 15.32 6.62
CA ALA A 1098 22.16 14.98 7.99
C ALA A 1098 20.66 14.61 8.13
N VAL A 1099 19.75 15.41 7.55
CA VAL A 1099 18.31 15.10 7.53
C VAL A 1099 18.03 13.79 6.78
N THR A 1100 18.62 13.61 5.60
CA THR A 1100 18.47 12.36 4.82
C THR A 1100 19.03 11.14 5.58
N ARG A 1101 20.12 11.34 6.32
CA ARG A 1101 20.79 10.29 7.10
C ARG A 1101 19.95 9.86 8.30
N ALA A 1102 19.26 10.78 8.96
CA ALA A 1102 18.35 10.46 10.05
C ALA A 1102 17.26 9.46 9.60
N VAL A 1103 16.62 9.69 8.45
CA VAL A 1103 15.65 8.72 7.89
C VAL A 1103 16.32 7.38 7.59
N HIS A 1104 17.50 7.36 6.96
CA HIS A 1104 18.25 6.12 6.68
C HIS A 1104 18.59 5.32 7.96
N ASP A 1105 19.01 5.99 9.04
CA ASP A 1105 19.36 5.34 10.31
C ASP A 1105 18.12 4.94 11.15
N ARG A 1106 16.95 5.54 10.92
CA ARG A 1106 15.67 5.09 11.49
C ARG A 1106 15.21 3.78 10.85
N TYR A 1107 15.32 3.67 9.52
CA TYR A 1107 14.93 2.50 8.73
C TYR A 1107 16.11 1.55 8.42
N SER A 1108 16.96 1.26 9.42
CA SER A 1108 17.94 0.18 9.30
C SER A 1108 17.33 -1.17 9.66
N ALA A 1109 17.77 -2.25 9.00
CA ALA A 1109 17.24 -3.61 9.24
C ALA A 1109 17.49 -4.14 10.67
N GLU A 1110 18.43 -3.54 11.41
CA GLU A 1110 18.62 -3.77 12.86
C GLU A 1110 17.42 -3.32 13.71
N LYS A 1111 16.52 -2.52 13.14
CA LYS A 1111 15.34 -1.95 13.80
C LYS A 1111 14.04 -2.39 13.13
N ARG A 1112 13.92 -2.17 11.81
CA ARG A 1112 12.69 -2.33 11.02
C ARG A 1112 13.01 -2.45 9.52
N ASN A 1113 12.02 -2.82 8.70
CA ASN A 1113 12.23 -3.03 7.27
C ASN A 1113 12.75 -1.76 6.55
N PRO A 1114 13.94 -1.79 5.90
CA PRO A 1114 14.50 -0.62 5.20
C PRO A 1114 13.69 -0.12 3.99
N TYR A 1115 12.83 -0.98 3.45
CA TYR A 1115 12.06 -0.76 2.22
C TYR A 1115 10.63 -0.28 2.46
N ASN A 1116 10.25 -0.05 3.73
CA ASN A 1116 8.90 0.24 4.15
C ASN A 1116 8.88 1.52 5.01
N GLU A 1117 8.85 2.69 4.37
CA GLU A 1117 8.56 3.94 5.08
C GLU A 1117 7.09 4.02 5.49
N ILE A 1118 6.88 4.26 6.79
CA ILE A 1118 5.59 4.21 7.46
C ILE A 1118 5.21 5.62 7.92
N GLU A 1119 3.99 6.03 7.57
CA GLU A 1119 3.26 7.13 8.22
C GLU A 1119 1.89 6.55 8.64
N CYS A 1120 0.75 6.98 8.09
CA CYS A 1120 -0.58 6.45 8.47
C CYS A 1120 -0.75 4.93 8.22
N SER A 1121 0.15 4.32 7.43
CA SER A 1121 0.26 2.89 7.14
C SER A 1121 1.61 2.59 6.46
N ASP A 1122 1.84 1.32 6.12
CA ASP A 1122 2.99 0.81 5.38
C ASP A 1122 3.07 1.32 3.93
N HIS A 1123 4.29 1.39 3.38
CA HIS A 1123 4.63 1.89 2.04
C HIS A 1123 3.92 3.19 1.69
N TYR A 1124 4.12 4.19 2.55
CA TYR A 1124 3.38 5.44 2.48
C TYR A 1124 3.94 6.36 1.37
N ALA A 1125 3.07 6.73 0.43
CA ALA A 1125 3.40 7.40 -0.82
C ALA A 1125 4.12 8.75 -0.65
N ARG A 1126 3.98 9.41 0.52
CA ARG A 1126 4.70 10.66 0.83
C ARG A 1126 6.23 10.47 0.83
N ALA A 1127 6.72 9.29 1.19
CA ALA A 1127 8.15 8.96 1.21
C ALA A 1127 8.82 9.03 -0.18
N MET A 1128 8.04 8.91 -1.27
CA MET A 1128 8.54 9.09 -2.65
C MET A 1128 9.05 10.51 -2.96
N MET A 1129 9.01 11.45 -2.01
CA MET A 1129 9.78 12.71 -2.07
C MET A 1129 11.30 12.48 -2.01
N SER A 1130 11.76 11.29 -1.57
CA SER A 1130 13.18 10.88 -1.54
C SER A 1130 13.91 11.13 -2.87
N HIS A 1131 13.25 10.88 -4.00
CA HIS A 1131 13.82 11.10 -5.32
C HIS A 1131 14.01 12.59 -5.63
N GLY A 1132 13.17 13.47 -5.06
CA GLY A 1132 13.36 14.92 -5.12
C GLY A 1132 14.68 15.37 -4.46
N VAL A 1133 15.13 14.67 -3.41
CA VAL A 1133 16.44 14.90 -2.77
C VAL A 1133 17.58 14.58 -3.74
N TYR A 1134 17.48 13.46 -4.46
CA TYR A 1134 18.44 13.07 -5.49
C TYR A 1134 18.53 14.10 -6.63
N LEU A 1135 17.38 14.56 -7.15
CA LEU A 1135 17.34 15.58 -8.19
C LEU A 1135 17.94 16.92 -7.72
N ALA A 1136 17.70 17.31 -6.47
CA ALA A 1136 18.31 18.50 -5.88
C ALA A 1136 19.83 18.34 -5.67
N ALA A 1137 20.29 17.17 -5.24
CA ALA A 1137 21.72 16.88 -5.07
C ALA A 1137 22.50 16.82 -6.39
N THR A 1138 21.86 16.41 -7.49
CA THR A 1138 22.43 16.42 -8.85
C THR A 1138 22.23 17.74 -9.59
N GLY A 1139 21.32 18.60 -9.11
CA GLY A 1139 20.93 19.83 -9.78
C GLY A 1139 20.30 19.55 -11.15
N TYR A 1140 19.44 18.54 -11.21
CA TYR A 1140 18.80 18.06 -12.42
C TYR A 1140 17.73 19.01 -12.94
N GLU A 1141 17.70 19.22 -14.25
CA GLU A 1141 16.69 20.02 -14.95
C GLU A 1141 16.28 19.30 -16.24
N TYR A 1142 14.98 19.22 -16.53
CA TYR A 1142 14.47 18.63 -17.77
C TYR A 1142 13.15 19.25 -18.21
N HIS A 1143 12.99 19.44 -19.52
CA HIS A 1143 11.73 19.85 -20.15
C HIS A 1143 11.68 19.27 -21.55
N GLY A 1144 11.10 18.07 -21.70
CA GLY A 1144 11.06 17.33 -22.96
C GLY A 1144 10.41 18.10 -24.11
N PRO A 1145 9.26 18.78 -23.95
CA PRO A 1145 8.64 19.55 -25.03
C PRO A 1145 9.50 20.72 -25.53
N ARG A 1146 10.28 21.36 -24.65
CA ARG A 1146 11.26 22.41 -25.00
C ARG A 1146 12.65 21.87 -25.36
N GLY A 1147 12.88 20.56 -25.26
CA GLY A 1147 14.19 19.93 -25.47
C GLY A 1147 15.27 20.44 -24.50
N HIS A 1148 14.92 20.67 -23.24
CA HIS A 1148 15.86 21.14 -22.22
C HIS A 1148 16.41 20.00 -21.37
N LEU A 1149 17.71 20.03 -21.08
CA LEU A 1149 18.37 19.16 -20.11
C LEU A 1149 19.46 19.97 -19.38
N GLY A 1150 19.59 19.81 -18.06
CA GLY A 1150 20.57 20.53 -17.26
C GLY A 1150 21.06 19.78 -16.03
N PHE A 1151 22.29 20.08 -15.62
CA PHE A 1151 22.93 19.49 -14.43
C PHE A 1151 23.79 20.53 -13.69
N ALA A 1152 23.61 20.60 -12.37
CA ALA A 1152 24.42 21.40 -11.46
C ALA A 1152 24.80 20.62 -10.19
N PRO A 1153 25.66 19.59 -10.27
CA PRO A 1153 25.90 18.67 -9.16
C PRO A 1153 26.39 19.35 -7.89
N ARG A 1154 25.68 19.07 -6.79
CA ARG A 1154 25.88 19.66 -5.45
C ARG A 1154 26.54 18.68 -4.48
N LEU A 1155 26.45 17.37 -4.74
CA LEU A 1155 27.06 16.27 -3.98
C LEU A 1155 28.13 15.55 -4.83
N GLY A 1156 29.09 14.89 -4.16
CA GLY A 1156 30.22 14.20 -4.81
C GLY A 1156 31.43 15.10 -5.10
N ASP A 1157 32.46 14.53 -5.73
CA ASP A 1157 33.64 15.28 -6.18
C ASP A 1157 33.24 16.27 -7.29
N ARG A 1158 33.40 17.57 -7.02
CA ARG A 1158 32.99 18.63 -7.96
C ARG A 1158 33.79 18.61 -9.27
N ASP A 1159 34.95 17.96 -9.29
CA ASP A 1159 35.84 17.86 -10.46
C ASP A 1159 35.72 16.53 -11.25
N ASP A 1160 35.18 15.44 -10.68
CA ASP A 1160 34.79 14.21 -11.41
C ASP A 1160 33.50 13.59 -10.79
N VAL A 1161 32.33 14.00 -11.32
CA VAL A 1161 31.02 13.52 -10.84
C VAL A 1161 30.24 12.82 -11.93
N ALA A 1162 29.64 11.68 -11.58
CA ALA A 1162 28.70 10.95 -12.41
C ALA A 1162 27.37 10.72 -11.68
N ALA A 1163 26.26 10.86 -12.39
CA ALA A 1163 24.91 10.67 -11.86
C ALA A 1163 23.97 10.12 -12.94
N ALA A 1164 23.08 9.19 -12.56
CA ALA A 1164 22.01 8.70 -13.41
C ALA A 1164 20.95 9.79 -13.64
N PHE A 1165 20.16 9.66 -14.71
CA PHE A 1165 19.03 10.55 -14.97
C PHE A 1165 17.95 9.84 -15.80
N THR A 1166 16.68 10.28 -15.64
CA THR A 1166 15.54 9.82 -16.44
C THR A 1166 14.91 10.98 -17.21
N VAL A 1167 14.54 10.74 -18.47
CA VAL A 1167 13.88 11.71 -19.38
C VAL A 1167 12.49 11.19 -19.74
N ALA A 1168 11.75 11.84 -20.64
CA ALA A 1168 10.38 11.42 -20.98
C ALA A 1168 10.29 10.00 -21.59
N GLU A 1169 11.34 9.54 -22.26
CA GLU A 1169 11.35 8.32 -23.09
C GLU A 1169 12.69 7.58 -22.99
N GLY A 1170 13.31 7.56 -21.81
CA GLY A 1170 14.59 6.89 -21.62
C GLY A 1170 15.34 7.30 -20.35
N TRP A 1171 16.55 6.76 -20.19
CA TRP A 1171 17.43 7.07 -19.08
C TRP A 1171 18.90 6.86 -19.45
N GLY A 1172 19.80 7.43 -18.65
CA GLY A 1172 21.23 7.44 -18.96
C GLY A 1172 22.09 7.92 -17.80
N LEU A 1173 23.34 8.27 -18.11
CA LEU A 1173 24.32 8.75 -17.15
C LEU A 1173 24.91 10.10 -17.60
N TYR A 1174 24.87 11.08 -16.71
CA TYR A 1174 25.63 12.31 -16.82
C TYR A 1174 27.03 12.10 -16.25
N ARG A 1175 28.07 12.59 -16.92
CA ARG A 1175 29.43 12.68 -16.37
C ARG A 1175 30.00 14.09 -16.54
N GLN A 1176 30.59 14.65 -15.49
CA GLN A 1176 31.24 15.95 -15.48
C GLN A 1176 32.69 15.81 -15.04
N ARG A 1177 33.62 16.26 -15.87
CA ARG A 1177 35.04 16.34 -15.55
C ARG A 1177 35.58 17.75 -15.69
N ARG A 1178 36.30 18.22 -14.67
CA ARG A 1178 36.98 19.52 -14.66
C ARG A 1178 38.49 19.33 -14.73
N THR A 1179 39.17 20.18 -15.47
CA THR A 1179 40.64 20.16 -15.59
C THR A 1179 41.13 21.58 -15.83
N GLY A 1180 41.53 22.25 -14.74
CA GLY A 1180 42.02 23.63 -14.78
C GLY A 1180 40.90 24.66 -14.98
N ASP A 1181 40.75 25.17 -16.21
CA ASP A 1181 39.67 26.06 -16.64
C ASP A 1181 38.58 25.35 -17.46
N ARG A 1182 38.89 24.16 -17.98
CA ARG A 1182 38.00 23.40 -18.83
C ARG A 1182 37.08 22.50 -18.02
N GLN A 1183 35.77 22.59 -18.27
CA GLN A 1183 34.78 21.57 -17.90
C GLN A 1183 34.37 20.78 -19.14
N ARG A 1184 34.21 19.46 -18.99
CA ARG A 1184 33.65 18.55 -19.99
C ARG A 1184 32.47 17.82 -19.36
N SER A 1185 31.29 18.08 -19.91
CA SER A 1185 30.02 17.44 -19.58
C SER A 1185 29.67 16.42 -20.66
N GLU A 1186 29.30 15.21 -20.26
CA GLU A 1186 28.88 14.12 -21.13
C GLU A 1186 27.46 13.67 -20.72
N VAL A 1187 26.59 13.48 -21.69
CA VAL A 1187 25.26 12.88 -21.53
C VAL A 1187 25.26 11.59 -22.35
N ASP A 1188 25.33 10.46 -21.65
CA ASP A 1188 25.43 9.09 -22.16
C ASP A 1188 24.05 8.43 -22.04
N LEU A 1189 23.33 8.24 -23.15
CA LEU A 1189 21.99 7.64 -23.10
C LEU A 1189 22.10 6.11 -23.15
N ARG A 1190 21.46 5.41 -22.21
CA ARG A 1190 21.61 3.96 -22.03
C ARG A 1190 20.37 3.17 -22.39
N TYR A 1191 19.20 3.80 -22.27
CA TYR A 1191 17.92 3.24 -22.70
C TYR A 1191 17.07 4.33 -23.37
N GLY A 1192 16.30 3.94 -24.37
CA GLY A 1192 15.31 4.81 -25.02
C GLY A 1192 15.90 5.89 -25.93
N ARG A 1193 15.29 7.08 -25.93
CA ARG A 1193 15.63 8.23 -26.79
C ARG A 1193 15.56 9.56 -26.04
N LEU A 1194 16.32 10.55 -26.51
CA LEU A 1194 16.37 11.89 -25.92
C LEU A 1194 16.54 12.97 -26.98
N ARG A 1195 15.61 13.94 -27.02
CA ARG A 1195 15.73 15.16 -27.83
C ARG A 1195 16.29 16.32 -27.01
N VAL A 1196 17.41 16.90 -27.45
CA VAL A 1196 18.06 18.06 -26.82
C VAL A 1196 18.14 19.23 -27.79
N ARG A 1197 17.66 20.39 -27.34
CA ARG A 1197 17.78 21.70 -27.98
C ARG A 1197 18.62 22.67 -27.15
N THR A 1198 18.48 22.60 -25.83
CA THR A 1198 19.28 23.39 -24.90
C THR A 1198 19.89 22.50 -23.83
N PHE A 1199 21.16 22.74 -23.52
CA PHE A 1199 21.89 22.04 -22.48
C PHE A 1199 22.44 23.05 -21.47
N ALA A 1200 22.21 22.81 -20.17
CA ALA A 1200 22.73 23.67 -19.12
C ALA A 1200 23.72 22.95 -18.21
N THR A 1201 24.75 23.66 -17.76
CA THR A 1201 25.70 23.11 -16.78
C THR A 1201 26.28 24.19 -15.87
N ALA A 1202 26.53 23.83 -14.61
CA ALA A 1202 27.21 24.70 -13.66
C ALA A 1202 28.74 24.60 -13.81
N VAL A 1203 29.41 25.75 -13.97
CA VAL A 1203 30.87 25.90 -14.02
C VAL A 1203 31.31 26.93 -12.96
N PRO A 1204 32.54 26.85 -12.43
CA PRO A 1204 33.01 27.86 -11.46
C PRO A 1204 32.93 29.29 -12.00
N GLU A 1205 32.50 30.24 -11.18
CA GLU A 1205 32.40 31.65 -11.59
C GLU A 1205 33.77 32.23 -11.97
N ARG A 1206 33.85 32.85 -13.16
CA ARG A 1206 35.07 33.45 -13.71
C ARG A 1206 34.74 34.64 -14.64
N PRO A 1207 35.56 35.70 -14.68
CA PRO A 1207 35.37 36.83 -15.59
C PRO A 1207 35.70 36.45 -17.05
N GLY A 1208 34.98 37.03 -18.01
CA GLY A 1208 35.24 36.88 -19.45
C GLY A 1208 34.28 35.94 -20.19
N ARG A 1209 34.43 35.86 -21.52
CA ARG A 1209 33.61 35.00 -22.38
C ARG A 1209 34.00 33.54 -22.23
N ARG A 1210 33.03 32.66 -22.02
CA ARG A 1210 33.20 31.20 -22.12
C ARG A 1210 33.30 30.77 -23.59
N GLN A 1211 34.23 29.88 -23.91
CA GLN A 1211 34.26 29.13 -25.15
C GLN A 1211 33.49 27.83 -24.97
N VAL A 1212 32.52 27.58 -25.84
CA VAL A 1212 31.71 26.35 -25.81
C VAL A 1212 31.92 25.55 -27.08
N VAL A 1213 32.11 24.24 -26.93
CA VAL A 1213 32.13 23.26 -28.02
C VAL A 1213 31.18 22.13 -27.67
N ALA A 1214 30.16 21.94 -28.49
CA ALA A 1214 29.28 20.78 -28.45
C ALA A 1214 29.68 19.76 -29.54
N GLU A 1215 29.75 18.49 -29.18
CA GLU A 1215 30.03 17.36 -30.07
C GLU A 1215 28.99 16.25 -29.83
N LEU A 1216 28.49 15.62 -30.88
CA LEU A 1216 27.83 14.31 -30.79
C LEU A 1216 28.88 13.24 -31.06
N VAL A 1217 28.91 12.20 -30.23
CA VAL A 1217 29.81 11.06 -30.38
C VAL A 1217 28.98 9.80 -30.61
N THR A 1218 29.09 9.22 -31.80
CA THR A 1218 28.39 7.99 -32.22
C THR A 1218 29.45 6.99 -32.67
N ASP A 1219 29.47 5.76 -32.15
CA ASP A 1219 30.47 4.72 -32.49
C ASP A 1219 31.94 5.22 -32.48
N ARG A 1220 32.30 6.00 -31.44
CA ARG A 1220 33.61 6.68 -31.30
C ARG A 1220 33.92 7.76 -32.35
N ARG A 1221 33.03 8.04 -33.30
CA ARG A 1221 33.16 9.13 -34.29
C ARG A 1221 32.58 10.41 -33.71
N ARG A 1222 33.32 11.51 -33.78
CA ARG A 1222 32.87 12.83 -33.29
C ARG A 1222 32.35 13.69 -34.43
N ARG A 1223 31.16 14.27 -34.23
CA ARG A 1223 30.57 15.30 -35.10
C ARG A 1223 30.37 16.56 -34.27
N ARG A 1224 31.05 17.65 -34.61
CA ARG A 1224 30.81 18.96 -33.98
C ARG A 1224 29.39 19.43 -34.28
N LEU A 1225 28.72 19.97 -33.27
CA LEU A 1225 27.39 20.56 -33.36
C LEU A 1225 27.51 22.09 -33.42
N ASP A 1226 26.62 22.72 -34.18
CA ASP A 1226 26.54 24.17 -34.26
C ASP A 1226 25.81 24.74 -33.04
N VAL A 1227 26.42 25.73 -32.38
CA VAL A 1227 25.89 26.42 -31.20
C VAL A 1227 25.34 27.77 -31.65
N ALA A 1228 24.03 27.98 -31.46
CA ALA A 1228 23.35 29.23 -31.82
C ALA A 1228 23.51 30.32 -30.74
N GLY A 1229 23.70 29.93 -29.48
CA GLY A 1229 23.86 30.88 -28.38
C GLY A 1229 24.47 30.26 -27.14
N VAL A 1230 25.11 31.10 -26.34
CA VAL A 1230 25.61 30.77 -24.99
C VAL A 1230 25.22 31.93 -24.07
N ALA A 1231 24.44 31.63 -23.03
CA ALA A 1231 24.15 32.55 -21.94
C ALA A 1231 24.91 32.11 -20.68
N VAL A 1232 25.35 33.08 -19.88
CA VAL A 1232 26.07 32.85 -18.63
C VAL A 1232 25.40 33.70 -17.55
N ASP A 1233 25.00 33.07 -16.45
CA ASP A 1233 24.38 33.69 -15.29
C ASP A 1233 25.03 33.14 -14.01
N GLY A 1234 25.91 33.92 -13.40
CA GLY A 1234 26.81 33.46 -12.33
C GLY A 1234 27.62 32.22 -12.73
N GLU A 1235 27.37 31.11 -12.04
CA GLU A 1235 27.96 29.79 -12.32
C GLU A 1235 27.25 29.01 -13.45
N ARG A 1236 26.02 29.39 -13.83
CA ARG A 1236 25.21 28.66 -14.82
C ARG A 1236 25.61 29.04 -16.24
N VAL A 1237 25.88 28.04 -17.08
CA VAL A 1237 26.07 28.20 -18.53
C VAL A 1237 24.97 27.46 -19.27
N LEU A 1238 24.16 28.20 -20.04
CA LEU A 1238 23.12 27.66 -20.93
C LEU A 1238 23.61 27.69 -22.37
N VAL A 1239 23.64 26.51 -23.00
CA VAL A 1239 24.06 26.30 -24.38
C VAL A 1239 22.83 26.03 -25.24
N THR A 1240 22.62 26.85 -26.27
CA THR A 1240 21.52 26.66 -27.25
C THR A 1240 22.10 26.11 -28.55
N LEU A 1241 21.66 24.93 -28.95
CA LEU A 1241 22.05 24.30 -30.21
C LEU A 1241 21.31 24.95 -31.40
N ALA A 1242 21.90 24.88 -32.60
CA ALA A 1242 21.30 25.45 -33.81
C ALA A 1242 20.10 24.65 -34.34
N GLY A 1243 20.15 23.33 -34.18
CA GLY A 1243 19.05 22.40 -34.42
C GLY A 1243 18.75 21.58 -33.16
N ASP A 1244 17.62 20.88 -33.18
CA ASP A 1244 17.34 19.82 -32.21
C ASP A 1244 18.28 18.64 -32.51
N VAL A 1245 18.75 17.96 -31.47
CA VAL A 1245 19.64 16.80 -31.56
C VAL A 1245 18.96 15.63 -30.85
N GLU A 1246 18.68 14.57 -31.59
CA GLU A 1246 18.20 13.32 -31.04
C GLU A 1246 19.41 12.44 -30.68
N LEU A 1247 19.36 11.85 -29.49
CA LEU A 1247 20.29 10.84 -29.00
C LEU A 1247 19.56 9.50 -28.92
N THR A 1248 20.27 8.44 -29.31
CA THR A 1248 19.93 7.04 -29.10
C THR A 1248 20.94 6.38 -28.16
N THR A 1249 20.79 5.10 -27.86
CA THR A 1249 21.74 4.34 -27.03
C THR A 1249 23.15 4.17 -27.64
N ALA A 1250 23.36 4.58 -28.89
CA ALA A 1250 24.66 4.64 -29.55
C ALA A 1250 25.35 6.02 -29.44
N ASP A 1251 24.69 7.02 -28.84
CA ASP A 1251 25.08 8.43 -28.87
C ASP A 1251 25.45 8.99 -27.49
N THR A 1252 26.56 9.74 -27.44
CA THR A 1252 26.91 10.61 -26.31
C THR A 1252 26.97 12.07 -26.75
N LEU A 1253 26.20 12.95 -26.10
CA LEU A 1253 26.36 14.40 -26.25
C LEU A 1253 27.50 14.88 -25.34
N VAL A 1254 28.49 15.56 -25.90
CA VAL A 1254 29.65 16.09 -25.17
C VAL A 1254 29.68 17.61 -25.30
N VAL A 1255 29.54 18.31 -24.17
CA VAL A 1255 29.66 19.77 -24.09
C VAL A 1255 30.93 20.13 -23.31
N THR A 1256 31.85 20.81 -23.98
CA THR A 1256 33.04 21.41 -23.34
C THR A 1256 32.79 22.90 -23.13
N VAL A 1257 33.07 23.39 -21.92
CA VAL A 1257 33.13 24.82 -21.57
C VAL A 1257 34.55 25.15 -21.10
N ALA A 1258 35.11 26.28 -21.54
CA ALA A 1258 36.41 26.83 -21.12
C ALA A 1258 36.34 28.36 -20.97
#